data_AF-A0A962DM91-F1
#
_entry.id   AF-A0A962DM91-F1
#
_cell.length_a   1.000
_cell.length_b   1.000
_cell.length_c   1.000
_cell.angle_alpha   90.00
_cell.angle_beta   90.00
_cell.angle_gamma   90.00
#
_symmetry.space_group_name_H-M   'P 1'
#
loop_
_entity.id
_entity.type
_entity.pdbx_description
1 polymer ?
#
loop_
_entity_poly.entity_id
_entity_poly.type
_entity_poly.pdbx_seq_one_letter_code
_entity_poly.pdbx_strand_id
1 'polypeptide(L)'
;RERLDNLIMVVNCNLQRLDGPVRGNGKIIQELERSFRGANWNVIKVIWSGEWDALFAIDHEGVLQARMERAVDGDYQMYSVSSGPEVRAHWVENDPRLADIMRVRSDEEIRCIKRGGHDQRKIYAAFNRAIQSEGRPTVILIKTIKGYGMQGYEGSNVVHQKKNLALEERQETARRLGIPLSDEAAARADFYRPPVDSEEIRYLLNRRTELGGAWPQRQVDCPALPAPPLTLFQEQLNGSGERTLSTTMAFVRMLSRLMDQPELGRYIVPIVPDEARTFGMEALFRKAGIYSSEGQKYRPVDSSTLMPYREATDGQILQEGICEAGAMASFLAAGTAYAIHGVPTIPFYIFYSIFGFQRVGDMIWSCGDMLCRGFLLGGTSGRTTLNGEGLQHQDGHSQVIASTVPNLLSYDPAFASELAVIIREGIRRMYEQQENVFYYITIHNENYAMPPMVDGAAEGIIRGMYRFRVAMPVADQQRKAHLFGSGAIMTEVLRAQTLLETLGVSADVWSVTSYNELCREGLRVERENHLAPGTTPSRPYIVELLAAEKGVFVAASDYMKSLPLSIASWVPGPYVVLGTDGYGLSESRAELRNWFEVSAEYIAWAALAALFDAGAVSAAELGAAAGTLGIDRHKPDPASAGPATMRS
;
A
#
# COMPACT_ATOMS: atom_id res chain seq x y z
N ARG A 1 8.43 22.58 0.02
CA ARG A 1 8.14 22.45 1.47
C ARG A 1 9.40 21.93 2.13
N GLU A 2 9.71 20.64 1.98
CA GLU A 2 10.90 20.00 2.60
C GLU A 2 12.26 20.27 1.94
N ARG A 3 12.37 21.27 1.06
CA ARG A 3 13.63 21.69 0.41
C ARG A 3 14.48 20.53 -0.16
N LEU A 4 13.85 19.55 -0.80
CA LEU A 4 14.46 18.31 -1.32
C LEU A 4 15.43 18.53 -2.49
N ASP A 5 16.54 19.21 -2.28
CA ASP A 5 17.62 19.39 -3.28
C ASP A 5 18.41 18.11 -3.59
N ASN A 6 18.19 17.06 -2.80
CA ASN A 6 18.61 15.70 -3.07
C ASN A 6 17.70 14.93 -4.04
N LEU A 7 16.64 15.54 -4.60
CA LEU A 7 15.71 14.91 -5.54
C LEU A 7 15.87 15.47 -6.96
N ILE A 8 16.21 14.59 -7.89
CA ILE A 8 16.25 14.87 -9.34
C ILE A 8 15.23 13.97 -10.05
N MET A 9 14.17 14.58 -10.59
CA MET A 9 13.21 13.89 -11.44
C MET A 9 13.65 14.01 -12.91
N VAL A 10 13.75 12.88 -13.61
CA VAL A 10 14.11 12.84 -15.03
C VAL A 10 12.89 12.46 -15.85
N VAL A 11 12.39 13.38 -16.67
CA VAL A 11 11.25 13.11 -17.56
C VAL A 11 11.75 12.97 -18.98
N ASN A 12 11.57 11.77 -19.55
CA ASN A 12 11.83 11.51 -20.95
C ASN A 12 10.68 12.04 -21.83
N CYS A 13 10.85 13.25 -22.35
CA CYS A 13 9.89 13.94 -23.20
C CYS A 13 10.04 13.52 -24.68
N ASN A 14 9.80 12.25 -24.98
CA ASN A 14 9.70 11.76 -26.37
C ASN A 14 8.41 12.25 -27.09
N LEU A 15 7.51 12.90 -26.34
CA LEU A 15 6.22 13.49 -26.71
C LEU A 15 5.11 12.47 -27.05
N GLN A 16 5.33 11.18 -26.82
CA GLN A 16 4.39 10.11 -27.13
C GLN A 16 4.02 9.28 -25.90
N ARG A 17 2.78 8.78 -25.88
CA ARG A 17 2.31 7.63 -25.11
C ARG A 17 2.22 6.41 -26.05
N LEU A 18 1.62 5.31 -25.60
CA LEU A 18 1.59 4.08 -26.38
C LEU A 18 0.84 4.24 -27.72
N ASP A 19 -0.31 4.91 -27.70
CA ASP A 19 -1.19 5.03 -28.88
C ASP A 19 -1.09 6.38 -29.61
N GLY A 20 -0.05 7.18 -29.35
CA GLY A 20 0.19 8.44 -30.06
C GLY A 20 0.75 9.56 -29.19
N PRO A 21 0.70 10.83 -29.64
CA PRO A 21 1.24 11.96 -28.89
C PRO A 21 0.56 12.15 -27.52
N VAL A 22 1.30 12.64 -26.53
CA VAL A 22 0.74 13.01 -25.21
C VAL A 22 -0.16 14.25 -25.35
N ARG A 23 0.30 15.25 -26.10
CA ARG A 23 -0.38 16.53 -26.37
C ARG A 23 -0.18 16.96 -27.82
N GLY A 24 -0.78 16.26 -28.79
CA GLY A 24 -0.58 16.56 -30.22
C GLY A 24 -0.78 18.04 -30.62
N ASN A 25 -1.86 18.65 -30.14
CA ASN A 25 -2.18 20.07 -30.40
C ASN A 25 -1.53 21.04 -29.40
N GLY A 26 -0.70 20.55 -28.49
CA GLY A 26 -0.12 21.30 -27.39
C GLY A 26 1.38 21.07 -27.29
N LYS A 27 1.94 21.36 -26.10
CA LYS A 27 3.38 21.27 -25.82
C LYS A 27 3.61 20.73 -24.42
N ILE A 28 3.75 19.41 -24.28
CA ILE A 28 3.86 18.74 -22.98
C ILE A 28 5.04 19.26 -22.14
N ILE A 29 6.15 19.61 -22.78
CA ILE A 29 7.32 20.15 -22.08
C ILE A 29 7.00 21.50 -21.41
N GLN A 30 6.22 22.36 -22.08
CA GLN A 30 5.82 23.66 -21.51
C GLN A 30 4.75 23.50 -20.41
N GLU A 31 3.82 22.55 -20.59
CA GLU A 31 2.85 22.17 -19.55
C GLU A 31 3.57 21.71 -18.28
N LEU A 32 4.52 20.78 -18.41
CA LEU A 32 5.33 20.30 -17.30
C LEU A 32 6.19 21.41 -16.69
N GLU A 33 6.87 22.22 -17.50
CA GLU A 33 7.66 23.35 -17.00
C GLU A 33 6.81 24.30 -16.15
N ARG A 34 5.60 24.66 -16.60
CA ARG A 34 4.70 25.54 -15.87
C ARG A 34 4.29 24.92 -14.53
N SER A 35 3.90 23.65 -14.52
CA SER A 35 3.49 22.94 -13.31
C SER A 35 4.63 22.86 -12.29
N PHE A 36 5.83 22.45 -12.73
CA PHE A 36 6.99 22.33 -11.86
C PHE A 36 7.50 23.67 -11.35
N ARG A 37 7.58 24.71 -12.20
CA ARG A 37 7.93 26.07 -11.74
C ARG A 37 6.89 26.61 -10.77
N GLY A 38 5.60 26.39 -11.02
CA GLY A 38 4.51 26.74 -10.11
C GLY A 38 4.62 26.06 -8.76
N ALA A 39 5.16 24.84 -8.72
CA ALA A 39 5.47 24.09 -7.50
C ALA A 39 6.85 24.45 -6.87
N ASN A 40 7.53 25.50 -7.37
CA ASN A 40 8.86 25.95 -6.93
C ASN A 40 9.99 24.93 -7.14
N TRP A 41 9.94 24.13 -8.20
CA TRP A 41 11.05 23.27 -8.61
C TRP A 41 12.04 24.03 -9.50
N ASN A 42 13.30 23.61 -9.46
CA ASN A 42 14.28 23.96 -10.49
C ASN A 42 13.94 23.17 -11.78
N VAL A 43 13.73 23.85 -12.90
CA VAL A 43 13.40 23.22 -14.17
C VAL A 43 14.53 23.39 -15.17
N ILE A 44 15.10 22.28 -15.63
CA ILE A 44 16.14 22.24 -16.66
C ILE A 44 15.55 21.58 -17.91
N LYS A 45 15.57 22.30 -19.04
CA LYS A 45 15.05 21.81 -20.32
C LYS A 45 16.20 21.44 -21.25
N VAL A 46 16.23 20.20 -21.70
CA VAL A 46 17.21 19.68 -22.67
C VAL A 46 16.48 19.42 -23.99
N ILE A 47 16.35 20.47 -24.82
CA ILE A 47 15.44 20.48 -25.99
C ILE A 47 16.20 20.25 -27.30
N TRP A 48 17.30 20.97 -27.47
CA TRP A 48 18.04 21.06 -28.73
C TRP A 48 19.48 20.55 -28.54
N SER A 49 19.99 19.82 -29.52
CA SER A 49 21.40 19.42 -29.56
C SER A 49 22.30 20.62 -29.91
N GLY A 50 23.62 20.46 -29.79
CA GLY A 50 24.59 21.46 -30.20
C GLY A 50 24.58 21.78 -31.70
N GLU A 51 23.99 20.92 -32.54
CA GLU A 51 23.82 21.18 -33.98
C GLU A 51 22.91 22.39 -34.25
N TRP A 52 22.00 22.70 -33.31
CA TRP A 52 21.14 23.88 -33.35
C TRP A 52 21.84 25.17 -32.88
N ASP A 53 22.93 25.09 -32.13
CA ASP A 53 23.59 26.27 -31.54
C ASP A 53 24.03 27.26 -32.63
N ALA A 54 24.49 26.76 -33.79
CA ALA A 54 24.87 27.59 -34.94
C ALA A 54 23.66 28.31 -35.57
N LEU A 55 22.48 27.69 -35.57
CA LEU A 55 21.25 28.31 -36.08
C LEU A 55 20.75 29.41 -35.14
N PHE A 56 20.83 29.18 -33.82
CA PHE A 56 20.51 30.21 -32.83
C PHE A 56 21.48 31.39 -32.86
N ALA A 57 22.77 31.15 -33.14
CA ALA A 57 23.77 32.21 -33.20
C ALA A 57 23.52 33.24 -34.32
N ILE A 58 22.82 32.84 -35.39
CA ILE A 58 22.48 33.69 -36.54
C ILE A 58 21.03 34.21 -36.50
N ASP A 59 20.20 33.76 -35.55
CA ASP A 59 18.81 34.21 -35.38
C ASP A 59 18.74 35.53 -34.59
N HIS A 60 19.24 36.62 -35.18
CA HIS A 60 19.29 37.92 -34.52
C HIS A 60 17.91 38.57 -34.28
N GLU A 61 16.90 38.17 -35.05
CA GLU A 61 15.52 38.67 -34.94
C GLU A 61 14.61 37.78 -34.07
N GLY A 62 15.11 36.64 -33.59
CA GLY A 62 14.34 35.69 -32.79
C GLY A 62 13.23 34.96 -33.57
N VAL A 63 13.29 34.94 -34.90
CA VAL A 63 12.25 34.38 -35.76
C VAL A 63 12.23 32.86 -35.69
N LEU A 64 13.40 32.22 -35.58
CA LEU A 64 13.51 30.77 -35.39
C LEU A 64 12.98 30.38 -34.02
N GLN A 65 13.34 31.13 -32.98
CA GLN A 65 12.78 30.91 -31.65
C GLN A 65 11.25 31.02 -31.66
N ALA A 66 10.69 32.09 -32.25
CA ALA A 66 9.24 32.27 -32.34
C ALA A 66 8.56 31.13 -33.11
N ARG A 67 9.18 30.63 -34.18
CA ARG A 67 8.66 29.47 -34.93
C ARG A 67 8.68 28.19 -34.08
N MET A 68 9.75 27.95 -33.33
CA MET A 68 9.87 26.83 -32.41
C MET A 68 8.84 26.88 -31.28
N GLU A 69 8.49 28.08 -30.83
CA GLU A 69 7.43 28.33 -29.85
C GLU A 69 6.05 28.05 -30.43
N ARG A 70 5.77 28.44 -31.68
CA ARG A 70 4.51 28.14 -32.38
C ARG A 70 4.32 26.66 -32.71
N ALA A 71 5.38 25.92 -33.08
CA ALA A 71 5.29 24.52 -33.46
C ALA A 71 4.74 23.64 -32.33
N VAL A 72 3.70 22.85 -32.58
CA VAL A 72 3.11 21.96 -31.56
C VAL A 72 3.83 20.61 -31.52
N ASP A 73 3.60 19.80 -30.48
CA ASP A 73 4.24 18.49 -30.35
C ASP A 73 3.91 17.56 -31.54
N GLY A 74 2.71 17.69 -32.12
CA GLY A 74 2.30 16.99 -33.34
C GLY A 74 3.22 17.29 -34.52
N ASP A 75 3.58 18.56 -34.73
CA ASP A 75 4.54 18.96 -35.77
C ASP A 75 5.89 18.29 -35.55
N TYR A 76 6.37 18.26 -34.30
CA TYR A 76 7.63 17.60 -33.96
C TYR A 76 7.62 16.10 -34.18
N GLN A 77 6.47 15.44 -34.00
CA GLN A 77 6.33 14.03 -34.35
C GLN A 77 6.38 13.84 -35.87
N MET A 78 5.67 14.68 -36.63
CA MET A 78 5.73 14.68 -38.09
C MET A 78 7.18 14.86 -38.60
N TYR A 79 7.95 15.80 -38.04
CA TYR A 79 9.35 16.00 -38.43
C TYR A 79 10.23 14.77 -38.27
N SER A 80 9.86 13.83 -37.39
CA SER A 80 10.68 12.64 -37.13
C SER A 80 10.49 11.55 -38.19
N VAL A 81 9.39 11.62 -38.96
CA VAL A 81 9.02 10.64 -40.00
C VAL A 81 9.01 11.23 -41.40
N SER A 82 9.11 12.55 -41.55
CA SER A 82 9.10 13.26 -42.82
C SER A 82 10.48 13.44 -43.45
N SER A 83 10.49 13.71 -44.75
CA SER A 83 11.71 14.00 -45.51
C SER A 83 12.29 15.37 -45.18
N GLY A 84 13.59 15.57 -45.42
CA GLY A 84 14.26 16.87 -45.19
C GLY A 84 13.59 18.06 -45.88
N PRO A 85 13.18 17.96 -47.17
CA PRO A 85 12.45 19.02 -47.85
C PRO A 85 11.11 19.37 -47.19
N GLU A 86 10.34 18.37 -46.75
CA GLU A 86 9.06 18.58 -46.05
C GLU A 86 9.27 19.27 -44.71
N VAL A 87 10.27 18.81 -43.93
CA VAL A 87 10.65 19.42 -42.65
C VAL A 87 11.08 20.87 -42.86
N ARG A 88 11.92 21.15 -43.87
CA ARG A 88 12.33 22.53 -44.21
C ARG A 88 11.14 23.39 -44.58
N ALA A 89 10.29 22.92 -45.49
CA ALA A 89 9.12 23.69 -45.93
C ALA A 89 8.22 24.07 -44.75
N HIS A 90 8.00 23.13 -43.83
CA HIS A 90 7.20 23.36 -42.63
C HIS A 90 7.88 24.30 -41.62
N TRP A 91 9.22 24.25 -41.49
CA TRP A 91 9.97 25.22 -40.68
C TRP A 91 9.90 26.64 -41.25
N VAL A 92 10.05 26.78 -42.56
CA VAL A 92 10.09 28.08 -43.24
C VAL A 92 8.72 28.74 -43.25
N GLU A 93 7.63 28.00 -43.47
CA GLU A 93 6.24 28.50 -43.45
C GLU A 93 6.05 29.80 -44.29
N ASN A 94 6.78 29.92 -45.40
CA ASN A 94 6.86 31.11 -46.27
C ASN A 94 7.49 32.39 -45.65
N ASP A 95 8.22 32.31 -44.53
CA ASP A 95 9.01 33.44 -44.00
C ASP A 95 10.42 33.47 -44.62
N PRO A 96 10.78 34.48 -45.43
CA PRO A 96 12.09 34.58 -46.06
C PRO A 96 13.26 34.58 -45.07
N ARG A 97 13.06 35.10 -43.85
CA ARG A 97 14.09 35.14 -42.82
C ARG A 97 14.39 33.75 -42.26
N LEU A 98 13.36 32.93 -42.06
CA LEU A 98 13.52 31.52 -41.70
C LEU A 98 14.16 30.72 -42.84
N ALA A 99 13.84 31.06 -44.09
CA ALA A 99 14.50 30.44 -45.24
C ALA A 99 16.01 30.73 -45.25
N ASP A 100 16.42 31.97 -45.00
CA ASP A 100 17.82 32.36 -44.93
C ASP A 100 18.57 31.66 -43.78
N ILE A 101 17.96 31.57 -42.59
CA ILE A 101 18.54 30.82 -41.46
C ILE A 101 18.69 29.33 -41.81
N MET A 102 17.67 28.71 -42.43
CA MET A 102 17.71 27.28 -42.74
C MET A 102 18.66 26.94 -43.90
N ARG A 103 19.00 27.89 -44.79
CA ARG A 103 19.93 27.65 -45.93
C ARG A 103 21.32 27.21 -45.51
N VAL A 104 21.75 27.48 -44.27
CA VAL A 104 23.07 27.07 -43.77
C VAL A 104 23.19 25.57 -43.53
N ARG A 105 22.09 24.81 -43.68
CA ARG A 105 22.02 23.36 -43.59
C ARG A 105 21.40 22.77 -44.85
N SER A 106 21.91 21.63 -45.29
CA SER A 106 21.29 20.78 -46.31
C SER A 106 20.00 20.12 -45.80
N ASP A 107 19.16 19.60 -46.71
CA ASP A 107 17.93 18.88 -46.34
C ASP A 107 18.23 17.65 -45.49
N GLU A 108 19.33 16.96 -45.78
CA GLU A 108 19.76 15.79 -45.04
C GLU A 108 20.21 16.16 -43.62
N GLU A 109 20.91 17.28 -43.45
CA GLU A 109 21.26 17.79 -42.13
C GLU A 109 20.02 18.24 -41.34
N ILE A 110 19.04 18.88 -41.97
CA ILE A 110 17.77 19.26 -41.32
C ILE A 110 16.99 18.01 -40.89
N ARG A 111 16.97 16.97 -41.71
CA ARG A 111 16.32 15.70 -41.40
C ARG A 111 16.98 15.00 -40.21
N CYS A 112 18.30 15.06 -40.13
CA CYS A 112 19.09 14.37 -39.12
C CYS A 112 19.39 15.20 -37.86
N ILE A 113 18.95 16.47 -37.81
CA ILE A 113 19.30 17.36 -36.70
C ILE A 113 18.74 16.83 -35.37
N LYS A 114 19.63 16.63 -34.41
CA LYS A 114 19.26 15.90 -33.17
C LYS A 114 18.42 16.74 -32.21
N ARG A 115 17.62 16.04 -31.41
CA ARG A 115 17.00 16.61 -30.20
C ARG A 115 18.03 16.59 -29.06
N GLY A 116 17.87 17.47 -28.08
CA GLY A 116 18.84 17.64 -26.99
C GLY A 116 19.10 16.37 -26.17
N GLY A 117 18.10 15.50 -26.05
CA GLY A 117 18.23 14.20 -25.37
C GLY A 117 19.11 13.17 -26.10
N HIS A 118 19.64 13.52 -27.28
CA HIS A 118 20.59 12.71 -28.04
C HIS A 118 21.96 13.38 -28.15
N ASP A 119 22.20 14.42 -27.33
CA ASP A 119 23.47 15.12 -27.21
C ASP A 119 24.05 14.93 -25.80
N GLN A 120 25.13 14.15 -25.68
CA GLN A 120 25.72 13.83 -24.37
C GLN A 120 26.23 15.07 -23.64
N ARG A 121 26.66 16.13 -24.36
CA ARG A 121 27.15 17.37 -23.74
C ARG A 121 26.00 18.13 -23.08
N LYS A 122 24.85 18.19 -23.74
CA LYS A 122 23.65 18.87 -23.20
C LYS A 122 23.07 18.08 -22.02
N ILE A 123 23.06 16.75 -22.08
CA ILE A 123 22.67 15.89 -20.95
C ILE A 123 23.60 16.09 -19.76
N TYR A 124 24.92 16.02 -19.96
CA TYR A 124 25.89 16.23 -18.90
C TYR A 124 25.72 17.61 -18.24
N ALA A 125 25.61 18.67 -19.04
CA ALA A 125 25.40 20.02 -18.53
C ALA A 125 24.13 20.13 -17.66
N ALA A 126 23.05 19.43 -18.02
CA ALA A 126 21.82 19.42 -17.25
C ALA A 126 21.98 18.70 -15.90
N PHE A 127 22.59 17.51 -15.88
CA PHE A 127 22.85 16.79 -14.63
C PHE A 127 23.84 17.53 -13.73
N ASN A 128 24.92 18.06 -14.30
CA ASN A 128 25.90 18.86 -13.56
C ASN A 128 25.26 20.10 -12.91
N ARG A 129 24.31 20.75 -13.60
CA ARG A 129 23.53 21.86 -13.02
C ARG A 129 22.51 21.38 -11.98
N ALA A 130 21.91 20.21 -12.16
CA ALA A 130 20.92 19.66 -11.24
C ALA A 130 21.53 19.32 -9.87
N ILE A 131 22.71 18.70 -9.85
CA ILE A 131 23.42 18.33 -8.60
C ILE A 131 23.95 19.53 -7.82
N GLN A 132 24.00 20.71 -8.43
CA GLN A 132 24.40 21.97 -7.80
C GLN A 132 23.21 22.82 -7.33
N SER A 133 21.97 22.31 -7.50
CA SER A 133 20.77 22.99 -7.03
C SER A 133 20.70 22.92 -5.50
N GLU A 134 20.33 24.01 -4.85
CA GLU A 134 20.16 24.09 -3.39
C GLU A 134 18.73 24.53 -3.03
N GLY A 135 18.21 23.98 -1.94
CA GLY A 135 16.96 24.38 -1.30
C GLY A 135 15.68 24.00 -2.05
N ARG A 136 15.78 23.30 -3.19
CA ARG A 136 14.62 22.83 -3.97
C ARG A 136 14.96 21.63 -4.86
N PRO A 137 14.00 20.74 -5.14
CA PRO A 137 14.16 19.64 -6.08
C PRO A 137 14.33 20.14 -7.53
N THR A 138 14.96 19.31 -8.36
CA THR A 138 15.17 19.57 -9.78
C THR A 138 14.37 18.61 -10.65
N VAL A 139 13.74 19.11 -11.71
CA VAL A 139 13.23 18.30 -12.82
C VAL A 139 14.04 18.57 -14.09
N ILE A 140 14.47 17.51 -14.76
CA ILE A 140 15.12 17.57 -16.06
C ILE A 140 14.14 17.06 -17.12
N LEU A 141 13.74 17.95 -18.03
CA LEU A 141 12.83 17.66 -19.14
C LEU A 141 13.66 17.40 -20.39
N ILE A 142 13.84 16.12 -20.75
CA ILE A 142 14.75 15.70 -21.82
C ILE A 142 13.96 15.37 -23.08
N LYS A 143 14.08 16.19 -24.13
CA LYS A 143 13.40 15.95 -25.41
C LYS A 143 14.17 14.89 -26.21
N THR A 144 13.57 13.73 -26.42
CA THR A 144 14.16 12.60 -27.18
C THR A 144 13.26 12.23 -28.36
N ILE A 145 13.66 11.23 -29.14
CA ILE A 145 12.84 10.60 -30.20
C ILE A 145 12.53 9.17 -29.73
N LYS A 146 11.24 8.79 -29.73
CA LYS A 146 10.85 7.41 -29.40
C LYS A 146 11.32 6.47 -30.52
N GLY A 147 11.96 5.37 -30.14
CA GLY A 147 12.53 4.42 -31.11
C GLY A 147 13.75 4.94 -31.86
N TYR A 148 14.48 5.94 -31.31
CA TYR A 148 15.72 6.43 -31.90
C TYR A 148 16.69 5.28 -32.24
N GLY A 149 17.24 5.29 -33.45
CA GLY A 149 18.08 4.23 -34.01
C GLY A 149 17.32 3.14 -34.77
N MET A 150 15.98 3.06 -34.65
CA MET A 150 15.16 2.08 -35.37
C MET A 150 14.65 2.66 -36.70
N GLN A 151 15.43 2.48 -37.77
CA GLN A 151 15.13 3.07 -39.09
C GLN A 151 13.69 2.78 -39.55
N GLY A 152 13.00 3.82 -40.02
CA GLY A 152 11.62 3.73 -40.51
C GLY A 152 10.55 3.73 -39.40
N TYR A 153 10.94 3.62 -38.12
CA TYR A 153 10.01 3.59 -36.98
C TYR A 153 10.21 4.73 -36.00
N GLU A 154 11.28 5.52 -36.13
CA GLU A 154 11.59 6.68 -35.29
C GLU A 154 10.41 7.66 -35.23
N GLY A 155 9.87 7.91 -34.04
CA GLY A 155 8.70 8.79 -33.86
C GLY A 155 7.38 8.22 -34.40
N SER A 156 7.34 6.98 -34.91
CA SER A 156 6.10 6.34 -35.36
C SER A 156 5.28 5.78 -34.19
N ASN A 157 3.95 5.72 -34.34
CA ASN A 157 3.07 5.12 -33.33
C ASN A 157 3.30 3.60 -33.21
N VAL A 158 3.67 2.93 -34.32
CA VAL A 158 3.84 1.47 -34.37
C VAL A 158 5.08 0.98 -33.61
N VAL A 159 6.05 1.86 -33.33
CA VAL A 159 7.33 1.47 -32.71
C VAL A 159 7.18 0.80 -31.34
N HIS A 160 6.11 1.08 -30.60
CA HIS A 160 5.86 0.38 -29.34
C HIS A 160 5.39 -1.07 -29.54
N GLN A 161 4.63 -1.31 -30.61
CA GLN A 161 3.97 -2.60 -30.88
C GLN A 161 4.83 -3.51 -31.78
N LYS A 162 6.00 -3.03 -32.22
CA LYS A 162 6.94 -3.80 -33.05
C LYS A 162 7.58 -4.92 -32.22
N LYS A 163 6.92 -6.07 -32.19
CA LYS A 163 7.32 -7.25 -31.41
C LYS A 163 8.60 -7.92 -31.95
N ASN A 164 8.77 -7.93 -33.27
CA ASN A 164 9.89 -8.61 -33.94
C ASN A 164 10.52 -7.68 -34.98
N LEU A 165 11.85 -7.69 -35.07
CA LEU A 165 12.60 -7.10 -36.17
C LEU A 165 12.90 -8.18 -37.21
N ALA A 166 12.65 -7.88 -38.49
CA ALA A 166 13.07 -8.72 -39.60
C ALA A 166 14.59 -8.90 -39.62
N LEU A 167 15.07 -9.86 -40.41
CA LEU A 167 16.51 -10.15 -40.52
C LEU A 167 17.29 -8.92 -40.99
N GLU A 168 16.78 -8.26 -42.02
CA GLU A 168 17.38 -7.11 -42.66
C GLU A 168 17.34 -5.89 -41.72
N GLU A 169 16.24 -5.73 -40.98
CA GLU A 169 16.09 -4.66 -39.97
C GLU A 169 17.14 -4.79 -38.86
N ARG A 170 17.46 -6.02 -38.42
CA ARG A 170 18.49 -6.28 -37.40
C ARG A 170 19.89 -5.99 -37.91
N GLN A 171 20.21 -6.43 -39.12
CA GLN A 171 21.50 -6.14 -39.76
C GLN A 171 21.70 -4.64 -39.93
N GLU A 172 20.70 -3.93 -40.44
CA GLU A 172 20.77 -2.50 -40.63
C GLU A 172 20.89 -1.74 -39.31
N THR A 173 20.18 -2.19 -38.27
CA THR A 173 20.31 -1.61 -36.92
C THR A 173 21.73 -1.79 -36.38
N ALA A 174 22.33 -2.98 -36.54
CA ALA A 174 23.70 -3.24 -36.12
C ALA A 174 24.71 -2.34 -36.85
N ARG A 175 24.60 -2.20 -38.18
CA ARG A 175 25.46 -1.30 -38.96
C ARG A 175 25.29 0.15 -38.55
N ARG A 176 24.05 0.63 -38.44
CA ARG A 176 23.73 2.03 -38.08
C ARG A 176 24.25 2.41 -36.70
N LEU A 177 24.19 1.49 -35.74
CA LEU A 177 24.69 1.70 -34.38
C LEU A 177 26.19 1.39 -34.25
N GLY A 178 26.85 0.94 -35.31
CA GLY A 178 28.27 0.60 -35.31
C GLY A 178 28.59 -0.63 -34.45
N ILE A 179 27.66 -1.56 -34.29
CA ILE A 179 27.86 -2.80 -33.53
C ILE A 179 28.68 -3.75 -34.40
N PRO A 180 29.87 -4.20 -33.96
CA PRO A 180 30.78 -5.00 -34.77
C PRO A 180 30.39 -6.49 -34.78
N LEU A 181 29.20 -6.78 -35.32
CA LEU A 181 28.70 -8.12 -35.60
C LEU A 181 28.79 -8.39 -37.11
N SER A 182 28.99 -9.65 -37.50
CA SER A 182 28.78 -10.05 -38.90
C SER A 182 27.30 -9.95 -39.27
N ASP A 183 26.98 -9.85 -40.56
CA ASP A 183 25.60 -9.82 -41.04
C ASP A 183 24.82 -11.07 -40.60
N GLU A 184 25.46 -12.24 -40.52
CA GLU A 184 24.83 -13.48 -40.04
C GLU A 184 24.58 -13.45 -38.52
N ALA A 185 25.51 -12.88 -37.75
CA ALA A 185 25.37 -12.75 -36.31
C ALA A 185 24.28 -11.73 -35.94
N ALA A 186 24.26 -10.59 -36.62
CA ALA A 186 23.21 -9.58 -36.49
C ALA A 186 21.84 -10.16 -36.90
N ALA A 187 21.79 -10.94 -38.00
CA ALA A 187 20.60 -11.66 -38.45
C ALA A 187 20.07 -12.69 -37.43
N ARG A 188 20.92 -13.23 -36.55
CA ARG A 188 20.49 -14.11 -35.45
C ARG A 188 20.16 -13.35 -34.17
N ALA A 189 20.42 -12.05 -34.11
CA ALA A 189 20.40 -11.25 -32.90
C ALA A 189 21.37 -11.77 -31.82
N ASP A 190 22.57 -12.20 -32.25
CA ASP A 190 23.62 -12.62 -31.32
C ASP A 190 24.03 -11.45 -30.40
N PHE A 191 24.31 -11.75 -29.13
CA PHE A 191 24.82 -10.74 -28.20
C PHE A 191 26.26 -10.35 -28.56
N TYR A 192 26.51 -9.05 -28.71
CA TYR A 192 27.87 -8.52 -28.77
C TYR A 192 28.38 -8.19 -27.37
N ARG A 193 29.50 -8.80 -26.99
CA ARG A 193 30.29 -8.43 -25.81
C ARG A 193 31.70 -8.08 -26.28
N PRO A 194 32.17 -6.83 -26.13
CA PRO A 194 33.54 -6.49 -26.46
C PRO A 194 34.54 -7.36 -25.67
N PRO A 195 35.76 -7.58 -26.19
CA PRO A 195 36.82 -8.27 -25.46
C PRO A 195 37.06 -7.67 -24.07
N VAL A 196 37.42 -8.51 -23.09
CA VAL A 196 37.59 -8.06 -21.70
C VAL A 196 38.70 -7.01 -21.55
N ASP A 197 39.69 -7.06 -22.44
CA ASP A 197 40.82 -6.15 -22.52
C ASP A 197 40.61 -4.99 -23.51
N SER A 198 39.40 -4.81 -24.05
CA SER A 198 39.08 -3.70 -24.95
C SER A 198 39.07 -2.35 -24.21
N GLU A 199 39.29 -1.26 -24.95
CA GLU A 199 39.27 0.10 -24.40
C GLU A 199 37.90 0.43 -23.80
N GLU A 200 36.82 0.01 -24.45
CA GLU A 200 35.43 0.23 -24.03
C GLU A 200 35.11 -0.45 -22.70
N ILE A 201 35.53 -1.71 -22.53
CA ILE A 201 35.32 -2.45 -21.27
C ILE A 201 36.16 -1.84 -20.15
N ARG A 202 37.44 -1.52 -20.41
CA ARG A 202 38.28 -0.82 -19.43
C ARG A 202 37.66 0.51 -19.01
N TYR A 203 37.20 1.32 -19.96
CA TYR A 203 36.56 2.59 -19.69
C TYR A 203 35.29 2.41 -18.86
N LEU A 204 34.39 1.51 -19.27
CA LEU A 204 33.14 1.21 -18.58
C LEU A 204 33.38 0.76 -17.13
N LEU A 205 34.28 -0.21 -16.94
CA LEU A 205 34.61 -0.73 -15.61
C LEU A 205 35.27 0.33 -14.74
N ASN A 206 36.21 1.12 -15.27
CA ASN A 206 36.85 2.20 -14.53
C ASN A 206 35.82 3.26 -14.08
N ARG A 207 34.91 3.68 -14.97
CA ARG A 207 33.83 4.61 -14.59
C ARG A 207 32.91 4.04 -13.52
N ARG A 208 32.53 2.76 -13.62
CA ARG A 208 31.70 2.11 -12.59
C ARG A 208 32.43 2.00 -11.26
N THR A 209 33.71 1.62 -11.26
CA THR A 209 34.55 1.55 -10.05
C THR A 209 34.64 2.92 -9.36
N GLU A 210 34.90 4.00 -10.12
CA GLU A 210 34.90 5.36 -9.56
C GLU A 210 33.55 5.79 -8.98
N LEU A 211 32.44 5.24 -9.50
CA LEU A 211 31.08 5.51 -9.04
C LEU A 211 30.57 4.46 -8.03
N GLY A 212 31.46 3.71 -7.37
CA GLY A 212 31.11 2.79 -6.29
C GLY A 212 30.70 1.37 -6.72
N GLY A 213 30.98 0.96 -7.95
CA GLY A 213 30.77 -0.41 -8.45
C GLY A 213 29.57 -0.55 -9.39
N ALA A 214 28.96 -1.72 -9.47
CA ALA A 214 27.80 -1.98 -10.34
C ALA A 214 26.50 -1.36 -9.77
N TRP A 215 25.56 -0.99 -10.64
CA TRP A 215 24.24 -0.46 -10.24
C TRP A 215 23.19 -0.78 -11.31
N PRO A 216 21.95 -1.15 -10.96
CA PRO A 216 21.41 -1.29 -9.60
C PRO A 216 21.95 -2.53 -8.86
N GLN A 217 22.04 -2.44 -7.54
CA GLN A 217 22.37 -3.56 -6.65
C GLN A 217 21.55 -3.46 -5.37
N ARG A 218 21.08 -4.60 -4.86
CA ARG A 218 20.44 -4.71 -3.54
C ARG A 218 21.31 -5.60 -2.65
N GLN A 219 21.96 -5.00 -1.67
CA GLN A 219 22.76 -5.70 -0.66
C GLN A 219 22.22 -5.31 0.71
N VAL A 220 21.76 -6.30 1.48
CA VAL A 220 21.20 -6.06 2.81
C VAL A 220 22.31 -6.25 3.83
N ASP A 221 22.78 -5.16 4.39
CA ASP A 221 23.70 -5.12 5.53
C ASP A 221 23.08 -4.28 6.63
N CYS A 222 22.35 -4.94 7.52
CA CYS A 222 21.59 -4.30 8.59
C CYS A 222 21.58 -5.19 9.82
N PRO A 223 21.93 -4.67 11.01
CA PRO A 223 21.92 -5.45 12.23
C PRO A 223 20.49 -5.88 12.58
N ALA A 224 20.34 -7.10 13.10
CA ALA A 224 19.09 -7.54 13.69
C ALA A 224 18.79 -6.69 14.94
N LEU A 225 17.52 -6.36 15.16
CA LEU A 225 17.04 -5.72 16.39
C LEU A 225 16.31 -6.76 17.24
N PRO A 226 16.71 -6.98 18.51
CA PRO A 226 16.00 -7.91 19.38
C PRO A 226 14.59 -7.39 19.66
N ALA A 227 13.60 -8.28 19.60
CA ALA A 227 12.26 -7.93 20.05
C ALA A 227 12.25 -7.68 21.56
N PRO A 228 11.44 -6.71 22.04
CA PRO A 228 11.34 -6.50 23.47
C PRO A 228 10.70 -7.73 24.16
N PRO A 229 10.98 -7.95 25.45
CA PRO A 229 10.26 -8.96 26.21
C PRO A 229 8.77 -8.62 26.26
N LEU A 230 7.91 -9.64 26.27
CA LEU A 230 6.45 -9.45 26.30
C LEU A 230 6.00 -8.66 27.55
N THR A 231 6.76 -8.74 28.65
CA THR A 231 6.56 -7.98 29.89
C THR A 231 6.64 -6.46 29.71
N LEU A 232 7.20 -5.95 28.60
CA LEU A 232 7.10 -4.53 28.25
C LEU A 232 5.64 -4.05 28.17
N PHE A 233 4.73 -4.97 27.81
CA PHE A 233 3.29 -4.70 27.66
C PHE A 233 2.45 -5.23 28.82
N GLN A 234 3.04 -5.39 30.02
CA GLN A 234 2.36 -6.00 31.18
C GLN A 234 1.02 -5.34 31.52
N GLU A 235 0.90 -4.02 31.35
CA GLU A 235 -0.37 -3.29 31.56
C GLU A 235 -1.49 -3.79 30.63
N GLN A 236 -1.16 -4.10 29.38
CA GLN A 236 -2.11 -4.62 28.39
C GLN A 236 -2.40 -6.11 28.61
N LEU A 237 -1.44 -6.87 29.14
CA LEU A 237 -1.61 -8.30 29.47
C LEU A 237 -2.47 -8.52 30.73
N ASN A 238 -2.38 -7.62 31.71
CA ASN A 238 -3.14 -7.74 32.97
C ASN A 238 -4.63 -7.36 32.83
N GLY A 239 -5.01 -6.76 31.70
CA GLY A 239 -6.35 -6.20 31.51
C GLY A 239 -6.55 -4.85 32.20
N SER A 240 -7.72 -4.23 31.96
CA SER A 240 -8.03 -2.87 32.40
C SER A 240 -8.93 -2.79 33.64
N GLY A 241 -9.31 -3.94 34.20
CA GLY A 241 -10.30 -4.02 35.27
C GLY A 241 -11.63 -3.42 34.82
N GLU A 242 -12.19 -2.52 35.63
CA GLU A 242 -13.46 -1.83 35.31
C GLU A 242 -13.30 -0.67 34.32
N ARG A 243 -12.07 -0.19 34.06
CA ARG A 243 -11.86 0.90 33.11
C ARG A 243 -12.03 0.40 31.69
N THR A 244 -12.72 1.17 30.86
CA THR A 244 -12.88 0.88 29.43
C THR A 244 -11.83 1.61 28.61
N LEU A 245 -11.30 0.95 27.58
CA LEU A 245 -10.45 1.57 26.56
C LEU A 245 -10.67 0.87 25.22
N SER A 246 -10.20 1.48 24.13
CA SER A 246 -10.20 0.89 22.80
C SER A 246 -8.87 0.23 22.47
N THR A 247 -8.84 -0.64 21.46
CA THR A 247 -7.58 -1.20 20.95
C THR A 247 -6.67 -0.11 20.35
N THR A 248 -7.23 0.99 19.85
CA THR A 248 -6.45 2.17 19.43
C THR A 248 -5.76 2.84 20.62
N MET A 249 -6.48 3.07 21.72
CA MET A 249 -5.87 3.64 22.93
C MET A 249 -4.82 2.70 23.54
N ALA A 250 -5.04 1.39 23.48
CA ALA A 250 -4.06 0.39 23.89
C ALA A 250 -2.79 0.47 23.02
N PHE A 251 -2.94 0.57 21.70
CA PHE A 251 -1.83 0.74 20.76
C PHE A 251 -0.98 1.97 21.09
N VAL A 252 -1.59 3.15 21.26
CA VAL A 252 -0.82 4.37 21.56
C VAL A 252 0.02 4.23 22.83
N ARG A 253 -0.51 3.56 23.85
CA ARG A 253 0.25 3.24 25.08
C ARG A 253 1.43 2.31 24.78
N MET A 254 1.22 1.26 23.99
CA MET A 254 2.29 0.34 23.57
C MET A 254 3.37 1.08 22.76
N LEU A 255 2.97 1.91 21.80
CA LEU A 255 3.88 2.71 20.98
C LEU A 255 4.72 3.64 21.86
N SER A 256 4.12 4.31 22.84
CA SER A 256 4.86 5.12 23.81
C SER A 256 5.91 4.29 24.56
N ARG A 257 5.57 3.09 25.04
CA ARG A 257 6.51 2.19 25.73
C ARG A 257 7.65 1.71 24.83
N LEU A 258 7.36 1.41 23.55
CA LEU A 258 8.38 1.07 22.55
C LEU A 258 9.36 2.24 22.33
N MET A 259 8.83 3.46 22.25
CA MET A 259 9.65 4.67 22.11
C MET A 259 10.51 4.97 23.34
N ASP A 260 10.11 4.51 24.54
CA ASP A 260 10.92 4.62 25.77
C ASP A 260 12.08 3.61 25.82
N GLN A 261 12.08 2.57 24.98
CA GLN A 261 13.16 1.57 24.98
C GLN A 261 14.42 2.14 24.33
N PRO A 262 15.58 2.19 25.01
CA PRO A 262 16.80 2.77 24.44
C PRO A 262 17.27 2.09 23.14
N GLU A 263 17.07 0.78 23.03
CA GLU A 263 17.55 -0.02 21.88
C GLU A 263 16.64 0.06 20.65
N LEU A 264 15.34 0.34 20.84
CA LEU A 264 14.33 0.36 19.78
C LEU A 264 13.81 1.76 19.47
N GLY A 265 13.73 2.62 20.49
CA GLY A 265 12.98 3.85 20.49
C GLY A 265 13.38 4.77 19.35
N ARG A 266 14.68 4.92 19.07
CA ARG A 266 15.20 5.74 17.96
C ARG A 266 14.84 5.24 16.56
N TYR A 267 14.42 3.98 16.42
CA TYR A 267 14.08 3.36 15.14
C TYR A 267 12.57 3.34 14.87
N ILE A 268 11.74 3.62 15.88
CA ILE A 268 10.30 3.70 15.69
C ILE A 268 9.97 4.89 14.78
N VAL A 269 9.12 4.71 13.76
CA VAL A 269 8.69 5.81 12.89
C VAL A 269 7.17 5.87 12.89
N PRO A 270 6.55 6.66 13.78
CA PRO A 270 5.10 6.88 13.75
C PRO A 270 4.72 7.74 12.54
N ILE A 271 3.72 7.33 11.77
CA ILE A 271 3.26 8.02 10.56
C ILE A 271 1.75 8.23 10.65
N VAL A 272 1.28 9.46 10.38
CA VAL A 272 -0.14 9.84 10.39
C VAL A 272 -0.49 10.73 9.19
N PRO A 273 -1.63 10.51 8.52
CA PRO A 273 -2.12 11.39 7.47
C PRO A 273 -3.12 12.39 8.10
N ASP A 274 -2.60 13.44 8.73
CA ASP A 274 -3.35 14.49 9.45
C ASP A 274 -3.94 14.08 10.81
N GLU A 275 -4.92 13.16 10.82
CA GLU A 275 -5.85 12.89 11.94
C GLU A 275 -5.23 12.17 13.17
N ALA A 276 -4.21 12.76 13.77
CA ALA A 276 -3.52 12.20 14.94
C ALA A 276 -4.40 12.18 16.21
N ARG A 277 -5.23 13.21 16.41
CA ARG A 277 -6.10 13.33 17.60
C ARG A 277 -7.21 12.29 17.63
N THR A 278 -7.78 11.97 16.47
CA THR A 278 -8.74 10.87 16.34
C THR A 278 -8.20 9.57 16.92
N PHE A 279 -6.89 9.33 16.78
CA PHE A 279 -6.23 8.13 17.28
C PHE A 279 -5.63 8.28 18.69
N GLY A 280 -5.77 9.43 19.35
CA GLY A 280 -5.17 9.70 20.66
C GLY A 280 -3.65 9.89 20.63
N MET A 281 -3.06 10.13 19.45
CA MET A 281 -1.61 10.26 19.25
C MET A 281 -1.04 11.59 19.78
N GLU A 282 -1.89 12.55 20.17
CA GLU A 282 -1.46 13.83 20.74
C GLU A 282 -0.67 13.66 22.04
N ALA A 283 -0.87 12.56 22.75
CA ALA A 283 -0.06 12.18 23.91
C ALA A 283 1.43 11.99 23.55
N LEU A 284 1.74 11.69 22.29
CA LEU A 284 3.10 11.51 21.80
C LEU A 284 3.72 12.82 21.31
N PHE A 285 2.95 13.86 20.95
CA PHE A 285 3.48 15.10 20.37
C PHE A 285 4.53 15.76 21.25
N ARG A 286 4.28 15.84 22.56
CA ARG A 286 5.23 16.45 23.49
C ARG A 286 6.54 15.65 23.59
N LYS A 287 6.43 14.32 23.56
CA LYS A 287 7.53 13.37 23.76
C LYS A 287 8.36 13.17 22.49
N ALA A 288 7.69 12.76 21.42
CA ALA A 288 8.28 12.41 20.14
C ALA A 288 8.55 13.63 19.25
N GLY A 289 7.75 14.69 19.37
CA GLY A 289 7.73 15.78 18.40
C GLY A 289 7.20 15.34 17.02
N ILE A 290 6.67 16.30 16.28
CA ILE A 290 6.30 16.14 14.88
C ILE A 290 7.47 16.63 14.04
N TYR A 291 7.94 15.81 13.11
CA TYR A 291 9.05 16.18 12.23
C TYR A 291 8.64 17.38 11.38
N SER A 292 9.46 18.43 11.43
CA SER A 292 9.38 19.58 10.55
C SER A 292 10.79 20.03 10.21
N SER A 293 11.13 20.05 8.93
CA SER A 293 12.47 20.44 8.46
C SER A 293 12.89 21.86 8.90
N GLU A 294 11.94 22.73 9.24
CA GLU A 294 12.20 24.08 9.71
C GLU A 294 11.89 24.30 11.20
N GLY A 295 11.43 23.27 11.91
CA GLY A 295 10.95 23.35 13.29
C GLY A 295 9.70 24.22 13.47
N GLN A 296 9.29 24.44 14.72
CA GLN A 296 8.11 25.23 15.06
C GLN A 296 8.38 26.74 14.98
N LYS A 297 7.68 27.44 14.09
CA LYS A 297 7.84 28.90 13.86
C LYS A 297 6.74 29.78 14.47
N TYR A 298 5.79 29.18 15.17
CA TYR A 298 4.60 29.84 15.70
C TYR A 298 4.28 29.35 17.11
N ARG A 299 3.45 30.10 17.85
CA ARG A 299 2.87 29.63 19.11
C ARG A 299 1.60 28.83 18.79
N PRO A 300 1.51 27.55 19.18
CA PRO A 300 0.34 26.75 18.86
C PRO A 300 -0.88 27.20 19.69
N VAL A 301 -2.08 27.08 19.09
CA VAL A 301 -3.36 27.49 19.72
C VAL A 301 -3.60 26.74 21.02
N ASP A 302 -3.15 25.50 21.11
CA ASP A 302 -3.24 24.64 22.28
C ASP A 302 -2.01 24.73 23.21
N SER A 303 -1.18 25.77 23.07
CA SER A 303 0.03 25.98 23.91
C SER A 303 -0.24 26.01 25.42
N SER A 304 -1.47 26.28 25.86
CA SER A 304 -1.89 26.25 27.27
C SER A 304 -2.35 24.87 27.75
N THR A 305 -2.47 23.89 26.87
CA THR A 305 -2.90 22.53 27.22
C THR A 305 -1.73 21.67 27.71
N LEU A 306 -2.03 20.50 28.29
CA LEU A 306 -1.00 19.57 28.79
C LEU A 306 -0.16 18.93 27.68
N MET A 307 -0.71 18.85 26.47
CA MET A 307 -0.14 18.16 25.30
C MET A 307 -0.21 19.07 24.06
N PRO A 308 0.56 20.17 24.06
CA PRO A 308 0.51 21.12 22.96
C PRO A 308 1.12 20.50 21.69
N TYR A 309 0.64 20.96 20.55
CA TYR A 309 1.20 20.62 19.24
C TYR A 309 2.65 21.12 19.15
N ARG A 310 3.60 20.20 18.93
CA ARG A 310 5.05 20.48 18.94
C ARG A 310 5.70 19.98 17.65
N GLU A 311 6.15 20.92 16.83
CA GLU A 311 6.98 20.62 15.66
C GLU A 311 8.47 20.79 16.00
N ALA A 312 9.31 19.89 15.50
CA ALA A 312 10.74 19.93 15.75
C ALA A 312 11.53 19.32 14.60
N THR A 313 12.77 19.80 14.41
CA THR A 313 13.69 19.25 13.40
C THR A 313 14.17 17.85 13.75
N ASP A 314 14.13 17.50 15.03
CA ASP A 314 14.38 16.17 15.59
C ASP A 314 13.09 15.44 15.97
N GLY A 315 11.94 15.92 15.48
CA GLY A 315 10.65 15.26 15.68
C GLY A 315 10.64 13.88 15.02
N GLN A 316 9.99 12.93 15.67
CA GLN A 316 10.00 11.52 15.23
C GLN A 316 8.70 11.11 14.52
N ILE A 317 7.60 11.83 14.74
CA ILE A 317 6.32 11.58 14.07
C ILE A 317 6.33 12.22 12.69
N LEU A 318 6.04 11.44 11.64
CA LEU A 318 5.82 11.94 10.30
C LEU A 318 4.33 12.27 10.12
N GLN A 319 4.01 13.55 9.94
CA GLN A 319 2.65 14.03 9.69
C GLN A 319 2.52 14.50 8.24
N GLU A 320 1.84 13.71 7.42
CA GLU A 320 1.82 13.88 5.96
C GLU A 320 0.61 14.70 5.46
N GLY A 321 -0.23 15.17 6.39
CA GLY A 321 -1.51 15.80 6.09
C GLY A 321 -2.49 14.82 5.43
N ILE A 322 -3.52 15.35 4.77
CA ILE A 322 -4.55 14.55 4.07
C ILE A 322 -3.96 13.96 2.79
N CYS A 323 -3.09 12.97 2.93
CA CYS A 323 -2.31 12.37 1.86
C CYS A 323 -1.91 10.94 2.22
N GLU A 324 -2.83 9.99 2.10
CA GLU A 324 -2.54 8.57 2.37
C GLU A 324 -1.47 8.02 1.42
N ALA A 325 -1.42 8.51 0.18
CA ALA A 325 -0.36 8.15 -0.78
C ALA A 325 1.02 8.65 -0.31
N GLY A 326 1.10 9.86 0.27
CA GLY A 326 2.33 10.40 0.85
C GLY A 326 2.75 9.60 2.09
N ALA A 327 1.82 9.33 3.00
CA ALA A 327 2.07 8.50 4.17
C ALA A 327 2.50 7.08 3.83
N MET A 328 1.93 6.47 2.78
CA MET A 328 2.36 5.18 2.28
C MET A 328 3.76 5.24 1.65
N ALA A 329 4.12 6.34 0.96
CA ALA A 329 5.48 6.52 0.44
C ALA A 329 6.50 6.63 1.59
N SER A 330 6.18 7.37 2.65
CA SER A 330 7.00 7.46 3.86
C SER A 330 7.10 6.12 4.60
N PHE A 331 5.99 5.36 4.67
CA PHE A 331 5.98 4.00 5.21
C PHE A 331 6.87 3.06 4.42
N LEU A 332 6.77 3.07 3.08
CA LEU A 332 7.61 2.25 2.20
C LEU A 332 9.10 2.60 2.35
N ALA A 333 9.44 3.89 2.38
CA ALA A 333 10.81 4.35 2.56
C ALA A 333 11.38 3.89 3.90
N ALA A 334 10.64 4.08 5.00
CA ALA A 334 11.05 3.62 6.33
C ALA A 334 11.12 2.09 6.40
N GLY A 335 10.14 1.37 5.86
CA GLY A 335 10.09 -0.09 5.95
C GLY A 335 11.11 -0.80 5.07
N THR A 336 11.79 -0.09 4.17
CA THR A 336 12.86 -0.62 3.31
C THR A 336 14.24 -0.02 3.63
N ALA A 337 14.33 0.90 4.60
CA ALA A 337 15.58 1.52 5.02
C ALA A 337 16.62 0.50 5.51
N TYR A 338 16.18 -0.66 6.03
CA TYR A 338 17.07 -1.75 6.41
C TYR A 338 17.89 -2.25 5.21
N ALA A 339 17.30 -2.28 4.01
CA ALA A 339 17.95 -2.76 2.80
C ALA A 339 18.67 -1.64 2.03
N ILE A 340 18.15 -0.41 2.07
CA ILE A 340 18.66 0.71 1.27
C ILE A 340 19.76 1.47 2.02
N HIS A 341 19.63 1.60 3.34
CA HIS A 341 20.49 2.43 4.19
C HIS A 341 21.19 1.65 5.31
N GLY A 342 20.87 0.37 5.50
CA GLY A 342 21.36 -0.41 6.63
C GLY A 342 20.76 0.01 7.99
N VAL A 343 19.65 0.76 7.98
CA VAL A 343 19.01 1.29 9.19
C VAL A 343 17.70 0.55 9.47
N PRO A 344 17.57 -0.17 10.58
CA PRO A 344 16.40 -1.01 10.87
C PRO A 344 15.22 -0.20 11.45
N THR A 345 14.70 0.78 10.70
CA THR A 345 13.52 1.55 11.13
C THR A 345 12.27 0.68 11.19
N ILE A 346 11.42 0.93 12.19
CA ILE A 346 10.17 0.21 12.46
C ILE A 346 8.99 1.19 12.28
N PRO A 347 8.43 1.30 11.05
CA PRO A 347 7.34 2.22 10.81
C PRO A 347 6.00 1.69 11.32
N PHE A 348 5.24 2.57 11.97
CA PHE A 348 3.85 2.38 12.38
C PHE A 348 3.00 3.45 11.70
N TYR A 349 2.32 3.07 10.63
CA TYR A 349 1.43 3.97 9.89
C TYR A 349 -0.02 3.74 10.31
N ILE A 350 -0.61 4.70 11.02
CA ILE A 350 -2.01 4.65 11.48
C ILE A 350 -2.89 5.60 10.67
N PHE A 351 -4.01 5.07 10.18
CA PHE A 351 -4.93 5.78 9.28
C PHE A 351 -6.35 5.22 9.42
N TYR A 352 -7.36 5.92 8.88
CA TYR A 352 -8.71 5.37 8.77
C TYR A 352 -8.68 4.16 7.84
N SER A 353 -8.94 2.96 8.36
CA SER A 353 -8.80 1.67 7.68
C SER A 353 -9.33 1.64 6.23
N ILE A 354 -10.49 2.28 5.97
CA ILE A 354 -11.11 2.43 4.66
C ILE A 354 -10.24 3.11 3.59
N PHE A 355 -9.28 3.95 3.99
CA PHE A 355 -8.34 4.65 3.10
C PHE A 355 -6.98 3.94 2.98
N GLY A 356 -6.88 2.70 3.44
CA GLY A 356 -5.75 1.81 3.15
C GLY A 356 -5.90 1.12 1.80
N PHE A 357 -6.24 -0.16 1.82
CA PHE A 357 -6.35 -1.00 0.62
C PHE A 357 -7.24 -0.43 -0.48
N GLN A 358 -8.37 0.18 -0.12
CA GLN A 358 -9.30 0.75 -1.10
C GLN A 358 -8.71 1.97 -1.84
N ARG A 359 -7.81 2.73 -1.20
CA ARG A 359 -7.31 4.01 -1.73
C ARG A 359 -5.89 3.92 -2.28
N VAL A 360 -5.02 3.16 -1.61
CA VAL A 360 -3.58 3.04 -1.91
C VAL A 360 -3.13 1.58 -2.08
N GLY A 361 -4.05 0.68 -2.47
CA GLY A 361 -3.79 -0.76 -2.58
C GLY A 361 -2.58 -1.14 -3.45
N ASP A 362 -2.36 -0.45 -4.57
CA ASP A 362 -1.20 -0.70 -5.46
C ASP A 362 0.14 -0.33 -4.79
N MET A 363 0.15 0.67 -3.91
CA MET A 363 1.32 1.01 -3.11
C MET A 363 1.56 0.00 -1.99
N ILE A 364 0.50 -0.59 -1.42
CA ILE A 364 0.63 -1.70 -0.46
C ILE A 364 1.16 -2.96 -1.18
N TRP A 365 0.71 -3.22 -2.41
CA TRP A 365 1.29 -4.28 -3.23
C TRP A 365 2.77 -4.05 -3.50
N SER A 366 3.14 -2.80 -3.81
CA SER A 366 4.53 -2.38 -3.99
C SER A 366 5.37 -2.57 -2.71
N CYS A 367 4.79 -2.44 -1.51
CA CYS A 367 5.47 -2.78 -0.26
C CYS A 367 5.81 -4.27 -0.19
N GLY A 368 4.90 -5.13 -0.66
CA GLY A 368 5.16 -6.56 -0.77
C GLY A 368 6.34 -6.88 -1.70
N ASP A 369 6.35 -6.28 -2.89
CA ASP A 369 7.43 -6.43 -3.90
C ASP A 369 8.78 -5.90 -3.39
N MET A 370 8.78 -4.75 -2.73
CA MET A 370 9.97 -4.11 -2.19
C MET A 370 10.51 -4.77 -0.90
N LEU A 371 9.86 -5.84 -0.43
CA LEU A 371 10.19 -6.55 0.82
C LEU A 371 10.17 -5.60 2.03
N CYS A 372 9.17 -4.73 2.08
CA CYS A 372 8.94 -3.79 3.17
C CYS A 372 8.68 -4.52 4.49
N ARG A 373 9.13 -3.92 5.60
CA ARG A 373 8.89 -4.37 6.97
C ARG A 373 8.24 -3.23 7.76
N GLY A 374 7.17 -3.50 8.50
CA GLY A 374 6.45 -2.47 9.24
C GLY A 374 5.02 -2.86 9.60
N PHE A 375 4.32 -1.92 10.23
CA PHE A 375 2.94 -2.08 10.68
C PHE A 375 2.03 -1.02 10.06
N LEU A 376 1.10 -1.47 9.22
CA LEU A 376 -0.07 -0.73 8.78
C LEU A 376 -1.18 -0.91 9.81
N LEU A 377 -1.65 0.17 10.41
CA LEU A 377 -2.69 0.16 11.42
C LEU A 377 -3.96 0.80 10.87
N GLY A 378 -4.93 -0.06 10.55
CA GLY A 378 -6.27 0.35 10.15
C GLY A 378 -7.05 0.81 11.38
N GLY A 379 -6.88 2.07 11.75
CA GLY A 379 -7.66 2.73 12.78
C GLY A 379 -9.13 2.89 12.39
N THR A 380 -9.95 3.18 13.39
CA THR A 380 -11.40 3.41 13.23
C THR A 380 -12.08 2.33 12.37
N SER A 381 -11.62 1.08 12.50
CA SER A 381 -12.05 -0.04 11.67
C SER A 381 -13.33 -0.70 12.17
N GLY A 382 -14.00 -1.40 11.25
CA GLY A 382 -15.25 -2.11 11.48
C GLY A 382 -16.46 -1.31 10.99
N ARG A 383 -17.34 -1.96 10.20
CA ARG A 383 -18.47 -1.30 9.52
C ARG A 383 -19.39 -0.62 10.52
N THR A 384 -19.71 -1.30 11.61
CA THR A 384 -20.63 -0.79 12.63
C THR A 384 -19.94 0.03 13.70
N THR A 385 -18.62 -0.10 13.83
CA THR A 385 -17.85 0.47 14.95
C THR A 385 -17.53 1.95 14.74
N LEU A 386 -17.17 2.38 13.53
CA LEU A 386 -17.08 3.80 13.15
C LEU A 386 -18.47 4.35 12.79
N ASN A 387 -19.33 4.35 13.78
CA ASN A 387 -20.71 4.77 13.66
C ASN A 387 -20.80 6.29 13.46
N GLY A 388 -21.76 6.77 12.65
CA GLY A 388 -21.95 8.19 12.34
C GLY A 388 -21.25 8.70 11.07
N GLU A 389 -20.08 8.18 10.72
CA GLU A 389 -19.33 8.63 9.53
C GLU A 389 -19.89 8.09 8.19
N GLY A 390 -20.63 6.98 8.26
CA GLY A 390 -21.44 6.47 7.15
C GLY A 390 -20.66 5.85 5.98
N LEU A 391 -21.29 5.88 4.80
CA LEU A 391 -20.98 5.04 3.64
C LEU A 391 -19.51 4.98 3.24
N GLN A 392 -18.82 6.13 3.19
CA GLN A 392 -17.44 6.21 2.67
C GLN A 392 -16.37 5.94 3.73
N HIS A 393 -16.75 5.79 5.00
CA HIS A 393 -15.80 5.65 6.11
C HIS A 393 -15.90 4.30 6.82
N GLN A 394 -17.11 3.74 6.89
CA GLN A 394 -17.36 2.48 7.58
C GLN A 394 -16.74 1.33 6.80
N ASP A 395 -15.63 0.80 7.33
CA ASP A 395 -14.89 -0.29 6.71
C ASP A 395 -15.34 -1.66 7.22
N GLY A 396 -15.93 -2.44 6.32
CA GLY A 396 -16.23 -3.86 6.54
C GLY A 396 -15.61 -4.77 5.49
N HIS A 397 -14.51 -4.36 4.83
CA HIS A 397 -13.92 -5.18 3.76
C HIS A 397 -12.40 -5.06 3.57
N SER A 398 -11.69 -4.20 4.30
CA SER A 398 -10.23 -4.10 4.20
C SER A 398 -9.50 -5.41 4.49
N GLN A 399 -9.93 -6.17 5.49
CA GLN A 399 -9.38 -7.50 5.81
C GLN A 399 -9.57 -8.50 4.68
N VAL A 400 -10.66 -8.39 3.90
CA VAL A 400 -10.89 -9.21 2.71
C VAL A 400 -9.88 -8.84 1.62
N ILE A 401 -9.67 -7.55 1.36
CA ILE A 401 -8.68 -7.11 0.36
C ILE A 401 -7.25 -7.46 0.81
N ALA A 402 -6.95 -7.34 2.11
CA ALA A 402 -5.64 -7.67 2.68
C ALA A 402 -5.21 -9.12 2.40
N SER A 403 -6.17 -10.04 2.29
CA SER A 403 -5.90 -11.45 1.94
C SER A 403 -5.15 -11.63 0.62
N THR A 404 -5.27 -10.66 -0.30
CA THR A 404 -4.67 -10.69 -1.64
C THR A 404 -3.15 -10.50 -1.63
N VAL A 405 -2.57 -9.88 -0.59
CA VAL A 405 -1.13 -9.57 -0.52
C VAL A 405 -0.37 -10.71 0.17
N PRO A 406 0.48 -11.49 -0.52
CA PRO A 406 0.99 -12.77 0.02
C PRO A 406 1.86 -12.67 1.27
N ASN A 407 2.73 -11.66 1.37
CA ASN A 407 3.66 -11.47 2.48
C ASN A 407 3.17 -10.44 3.53
N LEU A 408 1.89 -10.07 3.48
CA LEU A 408 1.25 -9.23 4.48
C LEU A 408 0.48 -10.11 5.47
N LEU A 409 0.87 -10.12 6.74
CA LEU A 409 0.13 -10.80 7.80
C LEU A 409 -0.96 -9.87 8.34
N SER A 410 -2.20 -10.35 8.43
CA SER A 410 -3.35 -9.48 8.73
C SER A 410 -4.13 -9.96 9.94
N TYR A 411 -4.45 -9.05 10.88
CA TYR A 411 -5.08 -9.37 12.16
C TYR A 411 -6.18 -8.36 12.54
N ASP A 412 -7.20 -8.83 13.24
CA ASP A 412 -8.33 -8.06 13.77
C ASP A 412 -8.53 -8.34 15.29
N PRO A 413 -7.58 -7.90 16.14
CA PRO A 413 -7.61 -8.19 17.57
C PRO A 413 -8.77 -7.49 18.28
N ALA A 414 -9.46 -8.23 19.13
CA ALA A 414 -10.49 -7.73 20.05
C ALA A 414 -9.87 -7.15 21.32
N PHE A 415 -8.72 -7.65 21.79
CA PHE A 415 -8.21 -7.28 23.11
C PHE A 415 -6.81 -6.68 23.08
N ALA A 416 -6.52 -5.84 24.08
CA ALA A 416 -5.21 -5.22 24.25
C ALA A 416 -4.08 -6.25 24.40
N SER A 417 -4.34 -7.40 25.04
CA SER A 417 -3.38 -8.49 25.18
C SER A 417 -3.05 -9.16 23.85
N GLU A 418 -4.04 -9.37 23.00
CA GLU A 418 -3.86 -9.92 21.65
C GLU A 418 -2.98 -9.00 20.81
N LEU A 419 -3.30 -7.70 20.81
CA LEU A 419 -2.53 -6.69 20.11
C LEU A 419 -1.07 -6.61 20.60
N ALA A 420 -0.83 -6.74 21.91
CA ALA A 420 0.51 -6.76 22.48
C ALA A 420 1.34 -7.95 21.97
N VAL A 421 0.74 -9.14 21.94
CA VAL A 421 1.37 -10.37 21.43
C VAL A 421 1.68 -10.23 19.94
N ILE A 422 0.72 -9.75 19.13
CA ILE A 422 0.88 -9.59 17.68
C ILE A 422 1.97 -8.57 17.34
N ILE A 423 1.99 -7.40 17.99
CA ILE A 423 3.02 -6.38 17.74
C ILE A 423 4.41 -6.90 18.13
N ARG A 424 4.55 -7.50 19.31
CA ARG A 424 5.81 -8.06 19.77
C ARG A 424 6.32 -9.13 18.79
N GLU A 425 5.44 -10.00 18.34
CA GLU A 425 5.77 -11.05 17.39
C GLU A 425 6.15 -10.51 16.03
N GLY A 426 5.46 -9.48 15.54
CA GLY A 426 5.83 -8.81 14.30
C GLY A 426 7.21 -8.17 14.36
N ILE A 427 7.57 -7.56 15.50
CA ILE A 427 8.92 -7.02 15.70
C ILE A 427 9.96 -8.15 15.63
N ARG A 428 9.69 -9.27 16.33
CA ARG A 428 10.57 -10.44 16.33
C ARG A 428 10.77 -11.00 14.92
N ARG A 429 9.68 -11.25 14.18
CA ARG A 429 9.77 -11.83 12.84
C ARG A 429 10.49 -10.89 11.87
N MET A 430 10.12 -9.62 11.83
CA MET A 430 10.65 -8.67 10.85
C MET A 430 12.07 -8.18 11.16
N TYR A 431 12.43 -7.98 12.42
CA TYR A 431 13.67 -7.28 12.79
C TYR A 431 14.67 -8.17 13.53
N GLU A 432 14.22 -9.16 14.30
CA GLU A 432 15.12 -10.11 14.97
C GLU A 432 15.45 -11.29 14.05
N GLN A 433 14.43 -11.92 13.46
CA GLN A 433 14.57 -13.03 12.52
C GLN A 433 14.74 -12.57 11.07
N GLN A 434 14.55 -11.28 10.80
CA GLN A 434 14.71 -10.66 9.49
C GLN A 434 13.84 -11.30 8.39
N GLU A 435 12.64 -11.76 8.73
CA GLU A 435 11.64 -12.23 7.78
C GLU A 435 11.10 -11.07 6.94
N ASN A 436 10.90 -11.30 5.63
CA ASN A 436 10.39 -10.31 4.69
C ASN A 436 8.86 -10.32 4.64
N VAL A 437 8.27 -10.02 5.79
CA VAL A 437 6.83 -9.84 5.97
C VAL A 437 6.54 -8.45 6.52
N PHE A 438 5.29 -8.02 6.42
CA PHE A 438 4.81 -6.81 7.07
C PHE A 438 3.37 -7.03 7.56
N TYR A 439 2.89 -6.16 8.44
CA TYR A 439 1.66 -6.40 9.19
C TYR A 439 0.57 -5.40 8.83
N TYR A 440 -0.66 -5.88 8.72
CA TYR A 440 -1.88 -5.07 8.75
C TYR A 440 -2.69 -5.44 9.98
N ILE A 441 -2.94 -4.49 10.86
CA ILE A 441 -3.70 -4.73 12.08
C ILE A 441 -4.82 -3.71 12.16
N THR A 442 -6.05 -4.19 12.22
CA THR A 442 -7.23 -3.33 12.43
C THR A 442 -7.40 -3.05 13.91
N ILE A 443 -7.61 -1.78 14.23
CA ILE A 443 -7.81 -1.29 15.60
C ILE A 443 -9.04 -0.38 15.63
N HIS A 444 -9.73 -0.37 16.77
CA HIS A 444 -11.09 0.14 16.91
C HIS A 444 -11.13 1.37 17.81
N ASN A 445 -12.18 2.18 17.67
CA ASN A 445 -12.42 3.38 18.48
C ASN A 445 -13.47 3.19 19.59
N GLU A 446 -14.08 2.01 19.69
CA GLU A 446 -15.03 1.69 20.77
C GLU A 446 -14.30 1.32 22.06
N ASN A 447 -14.78 1.85 23.19
CA ASN A 447 -14.23 1.56 24.50
C ASN A 447 -15.03 0.46 25.18
N TYR A 448 -14.34 -0.59 25.63
CA TYR A 448 -14.90 -1.64 26.47
C TYR A 448 -13.84 -2.16 27.46
N ALA A 449 -14.25 -3.00 28.40
CA ALA A 449 -13.34 -3.61 29.36
C ALA A 449 -12.38 -4.57 28.63
N MET A 450 -11.08 -4.39 28.83
CA MET A 450 -10.04 -5.25 28.27
C MET A 450 -9.72 -6.35 29.29
N PRO A 451 -10.04 -7.62 29.01
CA PRO A 451 -9.79 -8.73 29.93
C PRO A 451 -8.27 -9.01 30.04
N PRO A 452 -7.82 -9.67 31.12
CA PRO A 452 -6.47 -10.21 31.18
C PRO A 452 -6.24 -11.23 30.07
N MET A 453 -4.98 -11.41 29.67
CA MET A 453 -4.61 -12.46 28.74
C MET A 453 -4.96 -13.82 29.32
N VAL A 454 -5.56 -14.69 28.52
CA VAL A 454 -5.79 -16.08 28.88
C VAL A 454 -4.46 -16.82 28.92
N ASP A 455 -4.21 -17.58 29.99
CA ASP A 455 -2.98 -18.35 30.15
C ASP A 455 -2.75 -19.29 28.95
N GLY A 456 -1.55 -19.25 28.37
CA GLY A 456 -1.19 -20.07 27.21
C GLY A 456 -1.77 -19.62 25.87
N ALA A 457 -2.55 -18.53 25.80
CA ALA A 457 -3.19 -18.10 24.55
C ALA A 457 -2.24 -17.51 23.50
N ALA A 458 -0.99 -17.19 23.84
CA ALA A 458 -0.06 -16.48 22.96
C ALA A 458 0.14 -17.17 21.59
N GLU A 459 0.26 -18.50 21.55
CA GLU A 459 0.39 -19.23 20.29
C GLU A 459 -0.88 -19.12 19.44
N GLY A 460 -2.05 -19.32 20.06
CA GLY A 460 -3.32 -19.23 19.34
C GLY A 460 -3.64 -17.81 18.84
N ILE A 461 -3.23 -16.78 19.59
CA ILE A 461 -3.30 -15.38 19.15
C ILE A 461 -2.50 -15.18 17.86
N ILE A 462 -1.30 -15.76 17.76
CA ILE A 462 -0.43 -15.63 16.57
C ILE A 462 -0.96 -16.49 15.41
N ARG A 463 -1.43 -17.71 15.69
CA ARG A 463 -1.97 -18.62 14.66
C ARG A 463 -3.37 -18.23 14.16
N GLY A 464 -4.06 -17.33 14.85
CA GLY A 464 -5.28 -16.69 14.38
C GLY A 464 -6.55 -17.04 15.15
N MET A 465 -6.50 -17.95 16.12
CA MET A 465 -7.68 -18.34 16.92
C MET A 465 -7.30 -18.98 18.27
N TYR A 466 -8.07 -18.70 19.32
CA TYR A 466 -7.98 -19.44 20.59
C TYR A 466 -9.31 -19.44 21.35
N ARG A 467 -9.48 -20.37 22.30
CA ARG A 467 -10.66 -20.37 23.18
C ARG A 467 -10.53 -19.25 24.20
N PHE A 468 -11.40 -18.26 24.11
CA PHE A 468 -11.39 -17.11 25.02
C PHE A 468 -12.15 -17.41 26.31
N ARG A 469 -13.34 -18.02 26.20
CA ARG A 469 -14.18 -18.31 27.36
C ARG A 469 -14.96 -19.61 27.17
N VAL A 470 -14.94 -20.45 28.20
CA VAL A 470 -15.76 -21.66 28.25
C VAL A 470 -17.15 -21.30 28.76
N ALA A 471 -18.18 -21.92 28.19
CA ALA A 471 -19.56 -21.81 28.60
C ALA A 471 -19.79 -22.33 30.02
N MET A 472 -20.85 -21.88 30.68
CA MET A 472 -21.37 -22.60 31.84
C MET A 472 -21.93 -23.97 31.42
N PRO A 473 -21.80 -25.02 32.27
CA PRO A 473 -22.45 -26.30 32.02
C PRO A 473 -23.98 -26.15 32.01
N VAL A 474 -24.63 -26.68 30.96
CA VAL A 474 -26.10 -26.76 30.88
C VAL A 474 -26.54 -28.23 31.01
N ALA A 475 -27.81 -28.44 31.41
CA ALA A 475 -28.35 -29.77 31.67
C ALA A 475 -28.37 -30.68 30.42
N ASP A 476 -28.62 -30.10 29.25
CA ASP A 476 -28.63 -30.81 27.96
C ASP A 476 -27.36 -30.53 27.15
N GLN A 477 -26.45 -31.49 27.13
CA GLN A 477 -25.19 -31.39 26.39
C GLN A 477 -25.37 -31.40 24.86
N GLN A 478 -26.57 -31.70 24.34
CA GLN A 478 -26.86 -31.59 22.91
C GLN A 478 -27.07 -30.13 22.47
N ARG A 479 -27.37 -29.22 23.41
CA ARG A 479 -27.53 -27.78 23.16
C ARG A 479 -26.20 -27.05 23.32
N LYS A 480 -25.30 -27.29 22.38
CA LYS A 480 -23.94 -26.72 22.37
C LYS A 480 -23.73 -25.82 21.15
N ALA A 481 -23.26 -24.61 21.41
CA ALA A 481 -22.82 -23.65 20.42
C ALA A 481 -21.37 -23.22 20.67
N HIS A 482 -20.69 -22.85 19.59
CA HIS A 482 -19.37 -22.23 19.61
C HIS A 482 -19.44 -20.91 18.83
N LEU A 483 -19.18 -19.80 19.52
CA LEU A 483 -19.28 -18.46 18.97
C LEU A 483 -17.89 -17.92 18.65
N PHE A 484 -17.66 -17.57 17.39
CA PHE A 484 -16.41 -16.99 16.92
C PHE A 484 -16.59 -15.48 16.75
N GLY A 485 -15.70 -14.70 17.37
CA GLY A 485 -15.69 -13.24 17.26
C GLY A 485 -14.31 -12.69 16.95
N SER A 486 -14.27 -11.56 16.26
CA SER A 486 -13.05 -10.76 16.05
C SER A 486 -13.35 -9.29 16.33
N GLY A 487 -12.30 -8.51 16.59
CA GLY A 487 -12.38 -7.06 16.76
C GLY A 487 -13.46 -6.61 17.75
N ALA A 488 -14.08 -5.46 17.48
CA ALA A 488 -15.12 -4.87 18.33
C ALA A 488 -16.41 -5.71 18.44
N ILE A 489 -16.71 -6.57 17.44
CA ILE A 489 -17.89 -7.45 17.47
C ILE A 489 -17.78 -8.54 18.54
N MET A 490 -16.58 -8.77 19.09
CA MET A 490 -16.42 -9.60 20.29
C MET A 490 -17.33 -9.16 21.45
N THR A 491 -17.64 -7.87 21.57
CA THR A 491 -18.58 -7.37 22.58
C THR A 491 -20.00 -7.94 22.41
N GLU A 492 -20.48 -8.04 21.17
CA GLU A 492 -21.78 -8.63 20.84
C GLU A 492 -21.76 -10.16 20.99
N VAL A 493 -20.64 -10.82 20.65
CA VAL A 493 -20.45 -12.26 20.87
C VAL A 493 -20.53 -12.63 22.34
N LEU A 494 -19.91 -11.85 23.23
CA LEU A 494 -19.97 -12.07 24.68
C LEU A 494 -21.38 -11.83 25.23
N ARG A 495 -22.11 -10.84 24.70
CA ARG A 495 -23.53 -10.65 25.04
C ARG A 495 -24.40 -11.80 24.55
N ALA A 496 -24.13 -12.31 23.34
CA ALA A 496 -24.85 -13.45 22.77
C ALA A 496 -24.62 -14.72 23.57
N GLN A 497 -23.41 -14.93 24.10
CA GLN A 497 -23.14 -16.03 25.04
C GLN A 497 -24.10 -15.97 26.23
N THR A 498 -24.22 -14.81 26.88
CA THR A 498 -25.15 -14.64 28.02
C THR A 498 -26.61 -14.86 27.62
N LEU A 499 -27.04 -14.39 26.44
CA LEU A 499 -28.39 -14.63 25.94
C LEU A 499 -28.65 -16.13 25.70
N LEU A 500 -27.70 -16.85 25.11
CA LEU A 500 -27.81 -18.28 24.86
C LEU A 500 -27.85 -19.09 26.14
N GLU A 501 -27.04 -18.73 27.14
CA GLU A 501 -27.03 -19.39 28.45
C GLU A 501 -28.38 -19.21 29.17
N THR A 502 -29.02 -18.04 29.08
CA THR A 502 -30.38 -17.84 29.65
C THR A 502 -31.47 -18.61 28.90
N LEU A 503 -31.23 -18.94 27.63
CA LEU A 503 -32.09 -19.78 26.79
C LEU A 503 -31.73 -21.28 26.87
N GLY A 504 -30.83 -21.67 27.77
CA GLY A 504 -30.48 -23.07 28.02
C GLY A 504 -29.53 -23.68 26.99
N VAL A 505 -28.76 -22.86 26.27
CA VAL A 505 -27.73 -23.29 25.31
C VAL A 505 -26.35 -22.98 25.89
N SER A 506 -25.48 -24.00 25.95
CA SER A 506 -24.07 -23.82 26.33
C SER A 506 -23.31 -23.20 25.16
N ALA A 507 -22.69 -22.03 25.35
CA ALA A 507 -21.99 -21.31 24.29
C ALA A 507 -20.52 -21.02 24.66
N ASP A 508 -19.55 -21.70 24.03
CA ASP A 508 -18.14 -21.34 24.18
C ASP A 508 -17.80 -20.17 23.26
N VAL A 509 -16.94 -19.26 23.71
CA VAL A 509 -16.49 -18.11 22.94
C VAL A 509 -15.04 -18.30 22.52
N TRP A 510 -14.79 -18.10 21.23
CA TRP A 510 -13.48 -18.17 20.60
C TRP A 510 -13.13 -16.80 20.04
N SER A 511 -11.93 -16.33 20.38
CA SER A 511 -11.37 -15.15 19.74
C SER A 511 -10.64 -15.56 18.47
N VAL A 512 -11.04 -14.97 17.34
CA VAL A 512 -10.41 -15.15 16.04
C VAL A 512 -9.62 -13.88 15.73
N THR A 513 -8.33 -13.91 16.06
CA THR A 513 -7.41 -12.79 15.82
C THR A 513 -7.05 -12.63 14.35
N SER A 514 -7.15 -13.70 13.54
CA SER A 514 -6.97 -13.62 12.09
C SER A 514 -7.65 -14.76 11.32
N TYR A 515 -8.69 -14.44 10.55
CA TYR A 515 -9.26 -15.37 9.57
C TYR A 515 -8.30 -15.66 8.40
N ASN A 516 -7.54 -14.65 7.96
CA ASN A 516 -6.64 -14.78 6.83
C ASN A 516 -5.47 -15.73 7.11
N GLU A 517 -4.87 -15.68 8.29
CA GLU A 517 -3.76 -16.58 8.64
C GLU A 517 -4.25 -18.02 8.83
N LEU A 518 -5.44 -18.23 9.42
CA LEU A 518 -6.08 -19.55 9.48
C LEU A 518 -6.33 -20.13 8.08
N CYS A 519 -6.87 -19.32 7.17
CA CYS A 519 -7.13 -19.72 5.80
C CYS A 519 -5.84 -20.07 5.05
N ARG A 520 -4.80 -19.23 5.16
CA ARG A 520 -3.50 -19.47 4.55
C ARG A 520 -2.85 -20.75 5.07
N GLU A 521 -2.90 -20.99 6.38
CA GLU A 521 -2.39 -22.22 6.97
C GLU A 521 -3.18 -23.44 6.47
N GLY A 522 -4.51 -23.37 6.47
CA GLY A 522 -5.39 -24.42 5.96
C GLY A 522 -5.09 -24.80 4.52
N LEU A 523 -5.04 -23.82 3.60
CA LEU A 523 -4.71 -24.04 2.19
C LEU A 523 -3.28 -24.59 2.00
N ARG A 524 -2.31 -24.12 2.81
CA ARG A 524 -0.94 -24.63 2.76
C ARG A 524 -0.89 -26.11 3.13
N VAL A 525 -1.52 -26.49 4.25
CA VAL A 525 -1.55 -27.88 4.72
C VAL A 525 -2.33 -28.78 3.75
N GLU A 526 -3.44 -28.31 3.17
CA GLU A 526 -4.17 -29.05 2.13
C GLU A 526 -3.32 -29.29 0.89
N ARG A 527 -2.59 -28.26 0.43
CA ARG A 527 -1.65 -28.39 -0.69
C ARG A 527 -0.54 -29.39 -0.37
N GLU A 528 0.05 -29.32 0.82
CA GLU A 528 1.09 -30.26 1.27
C GLU A 528 0.56 -31.71 1.26
N ASN A 529 -0.63 -31.95 1.81
CA ASN A 529 -1.27 -33.26 1.82
C ASN A 529 -1.60 -33.75 0.40
N HIS A 530 -2.07 -32.87 -0.48
CA HIS A 530 -2.39 -33.21 -1.87
C HIS A 530 -1.14 -33.62 -2.68
N LEU A 531 0.00 -32.97 -2.42
CA LEU A 531 1.27 -33.25 -3.09
C LEU A 531 2.01 -34.47 -2.51
N ALA A 532 1.57 -34.99 -1.36
CA ALA A 532 2.15 -36.16 -0.69
C ALA A 532 1.12 -37.28 -0.49
N PRO A 533 0.54 -37.87 -1.56
CA PRO A 533 -0.40 -38.97 -1.42
C PRO A 533 0.29 -40.19 -0.79
N GLY A 534 -0.38 -40.83 0.18
CA GLY A 534 0.10 -42.04 0.86
C GLY A 534 0.88 -41.80 2.17
N THR A 535 1.14 -40.54 2.55
CA THR A 535 1.64 -40.20 3.89
C THR A 535 0.50 -39.88 4.86
N THR A 536 0.75 -39.97 6.16
CA THR A 536 -0.20 -39.51 7.18
C THR A 536 -0.46 -38.00 6.98
N PRO A 537 -1.71 -37.58 6.74
CA PRO A 537 -2.00 -36.18 6.46
C PRO A 537 -1.80 -35.31 7.71
N SER A 538 -1.13 -34.17 7.53
CA SER A 538 -1.05 -33.12 8.54
C SER A 538 -2.43 -32.44 8.71
N ARG A 539 -2.71 -31.93 9.90
CA ARG A 539 -3.97 -31.22 10.18
C ARG A 539 -3.73 -29.72 10.29
N PRO A 540 -4.54 -28.86 9.65
CA PRO A 540 -4.51 -27.43 9.89
C PRO A 540 -4.77 -27.10 11.37
N TYR A 541 -4.19 -26.01 11.88
CA TYR A 541 -4.37 -25.55 13.25
C TYR A 541 -5.83 -25.58 13.72
N ILE A 542 -6.72 -24.98 12.94
CA ILE A 542 -8.14 -24.87 13.28
C ILE A 542 -8.81 -26.24 13.40
N VAL A 543 -8.39 -27.22 12.58
CA VAL A 543 -8.91 -28.60 12.67
C VAL A 543 -8.44 -29.26 13.95
N GLU A 544 -7.17 -29.06 14.34
CA GLU A 544 -6.63 -29.58 15.61
C GLU A 544 -7.32 -28.93 16.81
N LEU A 545 -7.50 -27.60 16.76
CA LEU A 545 -8.08 -26.79 17.81
C LEU A 545 -9.55 -27.14 18.08
N LEU A 546 -10.31 -27.46 17.03
CA LEU A 546 -11.75 -27.77 17.11
C LEU A 546 -12.05 -29.27 17.10
N ALA A 547 -11.03 -30.15 17.11
CA ALA A 547 -11.21 -31.59 16.90
C ALA A 547 -12.14 -32.27 17.93
N ALA A 548 -12.18 -31.77 19.16
CA ALA A 548 -13.00 -32.31 20.24
C ALA A 548 -14.38 -31.65 20.36
N GLU A 549 -14.63 -30.59 19.57
CA GLU A 549 -15.81 -29.74 19.70
C GLU A 549 -16.99 -30.28 18.91
N LYS A 550 -18.19 -30.10 19.46
CA LYS A 550 -19.44 -30.63 18.90
C LYS A 550 -20.55 -29.61 19.03
N GLY A 551 -21.57 -29.72 18.18
CA GLY A 551 -22.69 -28.79 18.16
C GLY A 551 -22.59 -27.85 16.96
N VAL A 552 -23.11 -26.64 17.12
CA VAL A 552 -23.16 -25.64 16.04
C VAL A 552 -22.10 -24.56 16.22
N PHE A 553 -21.66 -23.98 15.12
CA PHE A 553 -20.64 -22.95 15.09
C PHE A 553 -21.23 -21.68 14.46
N VAL A 554 -21.06 -20.54 15.11
CA VAL A 554 -21.54 -19.24 14.63
C VAL A 554 -20.40 -18.25 14.65
N ALA A 555 -20.05 -17.68 13.50
CA ALA A 555 -19.09 -16.58 13.42
C ALA A 555 -19.79 -15.26 13.19
N ALA A 556 -19.35 -14.22 13.91
CA ALA A 556 -19.76 -12.84 13.69
C ALA A 556 -18.53 -11.95 13.56
N SER A 557 -18.56 -11.06 12.56
CA SER A 557 -17.45 -10.14 12.27
C SER A 557 -18.00 -8.77 11.88
N ASP A 558 -17.23 -7.71 12.12
CA ASP A 558 -17.59 -6.35 11.66
C ASP A 558 -17.23 -6.14 10.18
N TYR A 559 -16.82 -7.23 9.50
CA TYR A 559 -16.53 -7.32 8.08
C TYR A 559 -17.56 -8.19 7.37
N MET A 560 -17.59 -8.12 6.04
CA MET A 560 -18.47 -8.92 5.20
C MET A 560 -18.27 -10.43 5.41
N LYS A 561 -19.34 -11.21 5.22
CA LYS A 561 -19.43 -12.66 5.47
C LYS A 561 -18.33 -13.45 4.76
N SER A 562 -17.81 -12.96 3.63
CA SER A 562 -16.72 -13.63 2.90
C SER A 562 -15.44 -13.84 3.72
N LEU A 563 -15.15 -12.97 4.70
CA LEU A 563 -13.98 -13.13 5.57
C LEU A 563 -14.12 -14.37 6.47
N PRO A 564 -15.11 -14.47 7.37
CA PRO A 564 -15.34 -15.68 8.16
C PRO A 564 -15.64 -16.92 7.32
N LEU A 565 -16.32 -16.80 6.16
CA LEU A 565 -16.53 -17.94 5.26
C LEU A 565 -15.23 -18.56 4.72
N SER A 566 -14.11 -17.83 4.75
CA SER A 566 -12.82 -18.32 4.25
C SER A 566 -12.30 -19.56 4.99
N ILE A 567 -12.77 -19.82 6.21
CA ILE A 567 -12.35 -20.98 7.03
C ILE A 567 -13.37 -22.12 7.07
N ALA A 568 -14.49 -22.01 6.33
CA ALA A 568 -15.63 -22.91 6.45
C ALA A 568 -15.27 -24.40 6.25
N SER A 569 -14.33 -24.70 5.35
CA SER A 569 -13.88 -26.07 5.05
C SER A 569 -13.26 -26.80 6.24
N TRP A 570 -12.80 -26.09 7.26
CA TRP A 570 -12.08 -26.66 8.41
C TRP A 570 -12.88 -26.64 9.72
N VAL A 571 -14.13 -26.17 9.70
CA VAL A 571 -15.03 -26.19 10.86
C VAL A 571 -15.77 -27.54 10.90
N PRO A 572 -15.77 -28.28 12.02
CA PRO A 572 -16.20 -29.69 12.05
C PRO A 572 -17.73 -29.93 12.07
N GLY A 573 -18.55 -28.89 11.98
CA GLY A 573 -20.02 -28.99 12.08
C GLY A 573 -20.74 -27.85 11.36
N PRO A 574 -22.07 -27.72 11.55
CA PRO A 574 -22.85 -26.62 10.96
C PRO A 574 -22.23 -25.28 11.30
N TYR A 575 -21.90 -24.49 10.28
CA TYR A 575 -21.21 -23.22 10.42
C TYR A 575 -22.06 -22.09 9.81
N VAL A 576 -22.58 -21.22 10.67
CA VAL A 576 -23.36 -20.04 10.29
C VAL A 576 -22.50 -18.80 10.41
N VAL A 577 -22.58 -17.91 9.42
CA VAL A 577 -21.74 -16.73 9.33
C VAL A 577 -22.57 -15.47 9.25
N LEU A 578 -22.29 -14.54 10.16
CA LEU A 578 -22.83 -13.18 10.21
C LEU A 578 -21.72 -12.19 9.90
N GLY A 579 -22.06 -11.15 9.15
CA GLY A 579 -21.11 -10.17 8.66
C GLY A 579 -21.82 -8.97 8.05
N THR A 580 -21.05 -7.91 7.82
CA THR A 580 -21.55 -6.56 7.52
C THR A 580 -21.54 -6.23 6.02
N ASP A 581 -22.07 -7.16 5.21
CA ASP A 581 -22.30 -6.97 3.79
C ASP A 581 -23.25 -5.79 3.54
N GLY A 582 -22.95 -4.96 2.53
CA GLY A 582 -23.70 -3.74 2.22
C GLY A 582 -22.90 -2.46 2.45
N TYR A 583 -23.53 -1.32 2.12
CA TYR A 583 -22.95 0.01 2.32
C TYR A 583 -23.18 0.51 3.75
N GLY A 584 -22.22 1.27 4.27
CA GLY A 584 -22.34 1.90 5.59
C GLY A 584 -23.45 2.95 5.71
N LEU A 585 -23.90 3.18 6.93
CA LEU A 585 -24.99 4.07 7.34
C LEU A 585 -24.58 4.92 8.55
N SER A 586 -25.06 6.16 8.62
CA SER A 586 -24.83 7.03 9.77
C SER A 586 -25.90 6.80 10.83
N GLU A 587 -25.62 5.96 11.82
CA GLU A 587 -26.51 5.71 12.95
C GLU A 587 -25.70 5.26 14.19
N SER A 588 -26.33 4.94 15.32
CA SER A 588 -25.69 4.40 16.52
C SER A 588 -25.13 2.99 16.28
N ARG A 589 -24.12 2.58 17.07
CA ARG A 589 -23.53 1.23 16.96
C ARG A 589 -24.57 0.12 17.11
N ALA A 590 -25.49 0.28 18.07
CA ALA A 590 -26.50 -0.73 18.37
C ALA A 590 -27.43 -0.96 17.17
N GLU A 591 -27.95 0.12 16.59
CA GLU A 591 -28.81 0.06 15.41
C GLU A 591 -28.05 -0.43 14.17
N LEU A 592 -26.79 -0.03 13.97
CA LEU A 592 -25.98 -0.57 12.87
C LEU A 592 -25.74 -2.07 13.01
N ARG A 593 -25.41 -2.55 14.21
CA ARG A 593 -25.25 -3.99 14.49
C ARG A 593 -26.54 -4.75 14.29
N ASN A 594 -27.68 -4.16 14.66
CA ASN A 594 -28.99 -4.74 14.37
C ASN A 594 -29.26 -4.78 12.86
N TRP A 595 -29.07 -3.66 12.17
CA TRP A 595 -29.25 -3.51 10.72
C TRP A 595 -28.44 -4.55 9.96
N PHE A 596 -27.13 -4.64 10.21
CA PHE A 596 -26.23 -5.60 9.57
C PHE A 596 -26.33 -7.03 10.11
N GLU A 597 -27.25 -7.32 11.04
CA GLU A 597 -27.49 -8.67 11.57
C GLU A 597 -26.29 -9.25 12.33
N VAL A 598 -25.51 -8.40 12.99
CA VAL A 598 -24.32 -8.79 13.79
C VAL A 598 -24.44 -8.41 15.27
N SER A 599 -25.63 -8.01 15.73
CA SER A 599 -25.90 -7.80 17.16
C SER A 599 -25.98 -9.11 17.94
N ALA A 600 -25.86 -9.04 19.26
CA ALA A 600 -25.97 -10.18 20.16
C ALA A 600 -27.24 -11.03 19.91
N GLU A 601 -28.35 -10.36 19.62
CA GLU A 601 -29.64 -10.99 19.36
C GLU A 601 -29.62 -11.80 18.06
N TYR A 602 -29.03 -11.28 16.98
CA TYR A 602 -28.88 -12.02 15.72
C TYR A 602 -27.87 -13.16 15.84
N ILE A 603 -26.81 -13.01 16.63
CA ILE A 603 -25.84 -14.09 16.92
C ILE A 603 -26.53 -15.22 17.67
N ALA A 604 -27.32 -14.90 18.71
CA ALA A 604 -28.09 -15.89 19.46
C ALA A 604 -29.16 -16.57 18.59
N TRP A 605 -29.85 -15.79 17.75
CA TRP A 605 -30.82 -16.30 16.78
C TRP A 605 -30.18 -17.28 15.80
N ALA A 606 -29.01 -16.94 15.23
CA ALA A 606 -28.27 -17.81 14.32
C ALA A 606 -27.88 -19.15 14.98
N ALA A 607 -27.44 -19.13 16.23
CA ALA A 607 -27.12 -20.35 16.97
C ALA A 607 -28.38 -21.21 17.22
N LEU A 608 -29.49 -20.60 17.63
CA LEU A 608 -30.76 -21.31 17.85
C LEU A 608 -31.35 -21.89 16.56
N ALA A 609 -31.27 -21.15 15.45
CA ALA A 609 -31.70 -21.62 14.14
C ALA A 609 -30.86 -22.82 13.69
N ALA A 610 -29.53 -22.76 13.84
CA ALA A 610 -28.66 -23.88 13.52
C ALA A 610 -28.92 -25.11 14.42
N LEU A 611 -29.21 -24.90 15.70
CA LEU A 611 -29.58 -25.97 16.63
C LEU A 611 -30.95 -26.58 16.28
N PHE A 612 -31.89 -25.77 15.79
CA PHE A 612 -33.17 -26.24 15.27
C PHE A 612 -32.97 -27.14 14.05
N ASP A 613 -32.14 -26.73 13.10
CA ASP A 613 -31.79 -27.54 11.92
C ASP A 613 -31.07 -28.84 12.32
N ALA A 614 -30.29 -28.82 13.40
CA ALA A 614 -29.65 -29.99 13.99
C ALA A 614 -30.60 -30.85 14.87
N GLY A 615 -31.86 -30.45 15.05
CA GLY A 615 -32.87 -31.15 15.84
C GLY A 615 -32.76 -31.00 17.36
N ALA A 616 -31.89 -30.12 17.86
CA ALA A 616 -31.67 -29.88 19.30
C ALA A 616 -32.62 -28.81 19.90
N VAL A 617 -33.29 -28.03 19.05
CA VAL A 617 -34.30 -27.02 19.42
C VAL A 617 -35.58 -27.29 18.64
N SER A 618 -36.75 -27.13 19.26
CA SER A 618 -38.05 -27.31 18.62
C SER A 618 -38.55 -26.04 17.91
N ALA A 619 -39.48 -26.19 16.96
CA ALA A 619 -40.09 -25.05 16.25
C ALA A 619 -40.81 -24.09 17.20
N ALA A 620 -41.40 -24.60 18.28
CA ALA A 620 -42.06 -23.78 19.30
C ALA A 620 -41.06 -22.95 20.11
N GLU A 621 -39.93 -23.55 20.52
CA GLU A 621 -38.84 -22.84 21.19
C GLU A 621 -38.23 -21.77 20.28
N LEU A 622 -37.94 -22.10 19.02
CA LEU A 622 -37.42 -21.14 18.04
C LEU A 622 -38.41 -20.00 17.78
N GLY A 623 -39.72 -20.31 17.69
CA GLY A 623 -40.78 -19.32 17.57
C GLY A 623 -40.84 -18.35 18.75
N ALA A 624 -40.75 -18.86 19.98
CA ALA A 624 -40.72 -18.05 21.20
C ALA A 624 -39.45 -17.19 21.27
N ALA A 625 -38.29 -17.75 20.93
CA ALA A 625 -37.01 -17.05 20.94
C ALA A 625 -36.99 -15.84 20.00
N ALA A 626 -37.64 -15.91 18.83
CA ALA A 626 -37.70 -14.78 17.92
C ALA A 626 -38.41 -13.55 18.51
N GLY A 627 -39.46 -13.77 19.32
CA GLY A 627 -40.14 -12.69 20.05
C GLY A 627 -39.26 -12.13 21.16
N THR A 628 -38.60 -13.00 21.93
CA THR A 628 -37.69 -12.61 23.01
C THR A 628 -36.47 -11.82 22.51
N LEU A 629 -35.93 -12.21 21.36
CA LEU A 629 -34.74 -11.59 20.74
C LEU A 629 -35.08 -10.40 19.83
N GLY A 630 -36.37 -10.12 19.57
CA GLY A 630 -36.79 -9.01 18.73
C GLY A 630 -36.34 -9.13 17.27
N ILE A 631 -36.32 -10.34 16.71
CA ILE A 631 -35.83 -10.59 15.34
C ILE A 631 -36.88 -10.15 14.31
N ASP A 632 -36.53 -9.16 13.49
CA ASP A 632 -37.31 -8.81 12.30
C ASP A 632 -36.94 -9.72 11.13
N ARG A 633 -37.86 -10.58 10.73
CA ARG A 633 -37.69 -11.56 9.64
C ARG A 633 -38.03 -10.99 8.27
N HIS A 634 -38.54 -9.77 8.21
CA HIS A 634 -39.03 -9.13 6.99
C HIS A 634 -38.23 -7.89 6.59
N LYS A 635 -37.22 -7.51 7.39
CA LYS A 635 -36.33 -6.41 7.04
C LYS A 635 -35.56 -6.70 5.73
N PRO A 636 -35.24 -5.66 4.95
CA PRO A 636 -34.43 -5.83 3.74
C PRO A 636 -33.05 -6.41 4.05
N ASP A 637 -32.52 -7.20 3.12
CA ASP A 637 -31.13 -7.67 3.19
C ASP A 637 -30.16 -6.48 3.07
N PRO A 638 -29.29 -6.24 4.08
CA PRO A 638 -28.30 -5.17 4.07
C PRO A 638 -27.41 -5.14 2.81
N ALA A 639 -27.12 -6.29 2.21
CA ALA A 639 -26.30 -6.39 1.00
C ALA A 639 -27.02 -5.88 -0.26
N SER A 640 -28.35 -5.96 -0.27
CA SER A 640 -29.20 -5.56 -1.41
C SER A 640 -29.74 -4.14 -1.31
N ALA A 641 -29.68 -3.54 -0.11
CA ALA A 641 -30.12 -2.17 0.14
C ALA A 641 -29.17 -1.17 -0.54
N GLY A 642 -29.50 -0.76 -1.77
CA GLY A 642 -28.77 0.30 -2.47
C GLY A 642 -28.92 1.67 -1.79
N PRO A 643 -28.07 2.66 -2.14
CA PRO A 643 -28.13 4.02 -1.59
C PRO A 643 -29.49 4.71 -1.71
N ALA A 644 -30.30 4.32 -2.70
CA ALA A 644 -31.63 4.87 -2.93
C ALA A 644 -32.67 4.31 -1.93
N THR A 645 -32.59 3.02 -1.62
CA THR A 645 -33.42 2.32 -0.62
C THR A 645 -33.09 2.73 0.82
N MET A 646 -31.88 3.22 1.07
CA MET A 646 -31.45 3.71 2.40
C MET A 646 -31.88 5.17 2.68
N ARG A 647 -32.44 5.89 1.70
CA ARG A 647 -32.91 7.28 1.85
C ARG A 647 -34.42 7.40 2.08
N SER A 648 -35.17 6.32 1.89
CA SER A 648 -36.61 6.20 2.17
C SER A 648 -36.80 5.58 3.54
#